data_AF-A0A495VGK9-F1
#
_entry.id   AF-A0A495VGK9-F1
#
_cell.length_a   1.000
_cell.length_b   1.000
_cell.length_c   1.000
_cell.angle_alpha   90.00
_cell.angle_beta   90.00
_cell.angle_gamma   90.00
#
_symmetry.space_group_name_H-M   'P 1'
#
loop_
_entity.id
_entity.type
_entity.pdbx_description
1 polymer ?
#
loop_
_entity_poly.entity_id
_entity_poly.type
_entity_poly.pdbx_seq_one_letter_code
_entity_poly.pdbx_strand_id
1 'polypeptide(L)'
;MTDRVRRASVLVLTLWLAVSALPVRSAQDVVPIRSGDSLWGVADRIAPEAGFSRDQVMLALLEANPDAFSPACNVNGVLRVGAVLRVPSAEHMGALDAATARRRIERQAREWAEHRRSGRALVCPAAVEQPASESPATAPVDGPRHGEVATQGDTIPTPDRSPSRLASPTESERSAAFPDRAQAPEQPRATDTISQIPPIESGQRRDEICPCPSDPAGAESPDEAGSAPSPHVDSSRVVSGEAPPHLPEGPRAPFWLLIPLVLGLLAISLIRRRPHAAAPPFAPSGEAAVTGTDPPGDAAASQTRRLPFLLALKDGDLVILVLAALAGLLGALVTVVFREGIHGLEWLLVGHSGSLVVMALGLPPWQRLLLPAVGGLVAGLILEQIGGRLRGRTTTDYMEAVAVGDGWISVRQSLVKSASSLVTVASGGSIGREGAMVQLSAMVASTIGRVARFPRDRLRLLVAAGAAAGLAAAYNAPIAATLFVAEIVLGSIAIQHIGPLIVAAVIASVTVHDIMGYAPIYEIPAFSLVSDWELGLYVLLGLVAGHMAPIFLGLLGHSHRAFARLPMPLSARMALGGLIVGAISMYEPAVWGNGYSVVNTVLHEPWVWQALLTVMVLKMIATAATHGSGAVGGAFTPTLFVGALLGVLFGTAVHAVLPVGTGPPSAYAVVGMGAMLAATTHAPLMSILMVFEMTMDYEIVLPLMLAVVTAHYTVRRYVDVAPMYAESLLPREADAGGR
;
A
#
# COMPACT_ATOMS: atom_id res chain seq x y z
N MET A 1 -14.83 25.91 -9.15
CA MET A 1 -14.78 24.44 -9.04
C MET A 1 -14.30 23.79 -10.35
N THR A 2 -15.10 23.79 -11.43
CA THR A 2 -14.75 23.21 -12.74
C THR A 2 -13.35 23.57 -13.26
N ASP A 3 -12.95 24.84 -13.14
CA ASP A 3 -11.70 25.31 -13.74
C ASP A 3 -10.42 24.80 -13.04
N ARG A 4 -10.44 24.48 -11.74
CA ARG A 4 -9.26 23.88 -11.06
C ARG A 4 -9.07 22.42 -11.47
N VAL A 5 -10.13 21.62 -11.46
CA VAL A 5 -10.10 20.24 -11.95
C VAL A 5 -9.70 20.19 -13.44
N ARG A 6 -10.15 21.17 -14.23
CA ARG A 6 -9.69 21.35 -15.63
C ARG A 6 -8.20 21.68 -15.71
N ARG A 7 -7.68 22.60 -14.89
CA ARG A 7 -6.24 22.92 -14.81
C ARG A 7 -5.41 21.70 -14.37
N ALA A 8 -5.85 20.92 -13.40
CA ALA A 8 -5.17 19.69 -12.98
C ALA A 8 -5.16 18.64 -14.11
N SER A 9 -6.30 18.43 -14.78
CA SER A 9 -6.41 17.55 -15.95
C SER A 9 -5.50 18.00 -17.10
N VAL A 10 -5.41 19.30 -17.34
CA VAL A 10 -4.52 19.91 -18.34
C VAL A 10 -3.06 19.79 -17.90
N LEU A 11 -2.73 20.00 -16.62
CA LEU A 11 -1.37 19.86 -16.10
C LEU A 11 -0.85 18.43 -16.33
N VAL A 12 -1.66 17.41 -16.03
CA VAL A 12 -1.35 16.00 -16.32
C VAL A 12 -1.15 15.77 -17.83
N LEU A 13 -1.96 16.41 -18.69
CA LEU A 13 -1.81 16.30 -20.15
C LEU A 13 -0.56 17.02 -20.69
N THR A 14 -0.17 18.16 -20.10
CA THR A 14 1.05 18.89 -20.45
C THR A 14 2.30 18.17 -19.95
N LEU A 15 2.24 17.58 -18.75
CA LEU A 15 3.31 16.73 -18.21
C LEU A 15 3.45 15.46 -19.06
N TRP A 16 2.35 14.87 -19.52
CA TRP A 16 2.34 13.76 -20.47
C TRP A 16 3.04 14.13 -21.78
N LEU A 17 2.72 15.28 -22.40
CA LEU A 17 3.41 15.76 -23.60
C LEU A 17 4.91 15.98 -23.37
N ALA A 18 5.30 16.55 -22.22
CA ALA A 18 6.70 16.82 -21.89
C ALA A 18 7.50 15.53 -21.65
N VAL A 19 6.94 14.55 -20.92
CA VAL A 19 7.60 13.27 -20.63
C VAL A 19 7.62 12.36 -21.86
N SER A 20 6.57 12.36 -22.69
CA SER A 20 6.55 11.62 -23.96
C SER A 20 7.51 12.18 -25.03
N ALA A 21 8.10 13.35 -24.82
CA ALA A 21 9.14 13.92 -25.67
C ALA A 21 10.57 13.53 -25.25
N LEU A 22 10.75 12.81 -24.13
CA LEU A 22 12.07 12.36 -23.66
C LEU A 22 12.49 11.06 -24.37
N PRO A 23 13.63 11.03 -25.09
CA PRO A 23 14.11 9.81 -25.73
C PRO A 23 14.64 8.83 -24.68
N VAL A 24 13.94 7.71 -24.49
CA VAL A 24 14.39 6.61 -23.64
C VAL A 24 15.63 5.97 -24.27
N ARG A 25 16.80 6.13 -23.63
CA ARG A 25 17.98 5.33 -23.94
C ARG A 25 17.80 3.94 -23.32
N SER A 26 17.86 2.90 -24.13
CA SER A 26 17.84 1.53 -23.65
C SER A 26 19.09 1.23 -22.81
N ALA A 27 18.88 0.74 -21.59
CA ALA A 27 19.89 -0.05 -20.91
C ALA A 27 20.08 -1.37 -21.68
N GLN A 28 21.26 -1.99 -21.57
CA GLN A 28 21.45 -3.34 -22.11
C GLN A 28 20.75 -4.34 -21.18
N ASP A 29 19.71 -5.02 -21.67
CA ASP A 29 18.99 -6.02 -20.89
C ASP A 29 19.87 -7.24 -20.58
N VAL A 30 19.69 -7.80 -19.37
CA VAL A 30 20.51 -8.89 -18.86
C VAL A 30 19.63 -9.90 -18.13
N VAL A 31 19.74 -11.18 -18.48
CA VAL A 31 18.84 -12.25 -18.04
C VAL A 31 19.57 -13.24 -17.12
N PRO A 32 19.26 -13.29 -15.81
CA PRO A 32 19.83 -14.27 -14.90
C PRO A 32 19.18 -15.66 -15.05
N ILE A 33 20.00 -16.71 -15.16
CA ILE A 33 19.59 -18.09 -15.40
C ILE A 33 19.29 -18.82 -14.08
N ARG A 34 18.06 -19.33 -13.95
CA ARG A 34 17.58 -20.06 -12.77
C ARG A 34 17.69 -21.57 -12.99
N SER A 35 17.59 -22.33 -11.90
CA SER A 35 17.51 -23.80 -11.99
C SER A 35 16.24 -24.20 -12.77
N GLY A 36 16.41 -24.95 -13.85
CA GLY A 36 15.33 -25.38 -14.74
C GLY A 36 15.05 -24.46 -15.95
N ASP A 37 15.71 -23.31 -16.08
CA ASP A 37 15.68 -22.55 -17.34
C ASP A 37 16.37 -23.34 -18.47
N SER A 38 15.82 -23.22 -19.69
CA SER A 38 16.44 -23.74 -20.92
C SER A 38 16.70 -22.60 -21.90
N LEU A 39 17.72 -22.73 -22.75
CA LEU A 39 18.02 -21.71 -23.77
C LEU A 39 16.81 -21.46 -24.69
N TRP A 40 16.06 -22.51 -25.00
CA TRP A 40 14.82 -22.46 -25.77
C TRP A 40 13.78 -21.55 -25.09
N GLY A 41 13.55 -21.73 -23.78
CA GLY A 41 12.63 -20.89 -22.99
C GLY A 41 13.14 -19.47 -22.69
N VAL A 42 14.45 -19.25 -22.69
CA VAL A 42 15.04 -17.90 -22.67
C VAL A 42 14.80 -17.19 -24.00
N ALA A 43 15.12 -17.85 -25.11
CA ALA A 43 14.88 -17.32 -26.46
C ALA A 43 13.39 -17.07 -26.73
N ASP A 44 12.48 -17.92 -26.22
CA ASP A 44 11.02 -17.71 -26.31
C ASP A 44 10.48 -16.55 -25.46
N ARG A 45 11.28 -15.95 -24.57
CA ARG A 45 10.91 -14.70 -23.88
C ARG A 45 11.39 -13.47 -24.67
N ILE A 46 12.54 -13.56 -25.34
CA ILE A 46 13.16 -12.44 -26.08
C ILE A 46 12.62 -12.33 -27.53
N ALA A 47 12.45 -13.46 -28.22
CA ALA A 47 12.03 -13.49 -29.62
C ALA A 47 10.65 -12.86 -29.91
N PRO A 48 9.59 -13.06 -29.07
CA PRO A 48 8.28 -12.47 -29.33
C PRO A 48 8.24 -10.94 -29.23
N GLU A 49 9.19 -10.33 -28.51
CA GLU A 49 9.30 -8.89 -28.35
C GLU A 49 10.17 -8.27 -29.45
N ALA A 50 11.25 -8.95 -29.84
CA ALA A 50 12.21 -8.49 -30.84
C ALA A 50 11.84 -8.82 -32.30
N GLY A 51 10.90 -9.75 -32.55
CA GLY A 51 10.42 -10.11 -33.89
C GLY A 51 11.32 -11.06 -34.70
N PHE A 52 12.43 -11.50 -34.14
CA PHE A 52 13.32 -12.50 -34.75
C PHE A 52 12.80 -13.93 -34.55
N SER A 53 13.27 -14.86 -35.39
CA SER A 53 13.02 -16.29 -35.14
C SER A 53 13.80 -16.77 -33.92
N ARG A 54 13.22 -17.74 -33.18
CA ARG A 54 13.86 -18.38 -32.02
C ARG A 54 15.28 -18.85 -32.32
N ASP A 55 15.51 -19.39 -33.52
CA ASP A 55 16.80 -19.94 -33.94
C ASP A 55 17.90 -18.84 -34.06
N GLN A 56 17.53 -17.63 -34.51
CA GLN A 56 18.45 -16.49 -34.53
C GLN A 56 18.81 -16.06 -33.11
N VAL A 57 17.80 -15.93 -32.23
CA VAL A 57 17.99 -15.51 -30.83
C VAL A 57 18.82 -16.52 -30.04
N MET A 58 18.59 -17.82 -30.22
CA MET A 58 19.37 -18.88 -29.58
C MET A 58 20.86 -18.85 -29.97
N LEU A 59 21.18 -18.60 -31.25
CA LEU A 59 22.57 -18.47 -31.70
C LEU A 59 23.21 -17.18 -31.23
N ALA A 60 22.51 -16.05 -31.33
CA ALA A 60 23.02 -14.76 -30.86
C ALA A 60 23.28 -14.76 -29.34
N LEU A 61 22.44 -15.44 -28.54
CA LEU A 61 22.67 -15.64 -27.10
C LEU A 61 23.90 -16.52 -26.82
N LEU A 62 24.16 -17.55 -27.64
CA LEU A 62 25.36 -18.39 -27.53
C LEU A 62 26.63 -17.61 -27.91
N GLU A 63 26.60 -16.91 -29.05
CA GLU A 63 27.73 -16.14 -29.59
C GLU A 63 28.09 -14.93 -28.68
N ALA A 64 27.10 -14.33 -28.00
CA ALA A 64 27.33 -13.26 -27.04
C ALA A 64 27.69 -13.72 -25.61
N ASN A 65 27.50 -15.00 -25.25
CA ASN A 65 27.69 -15.51 -23.89
C ASN A 65 28.30 -16.94 -23.82
N PRO A 66 29.42 -17.23 -24.52
CA PRO A 66 29.96 -18.60 -24.62
C PRO A 66 30.22 -19.27 -23.27
N ASP A 67 30.73 -18.51 -22.28
CA ASP A 67 31.05 -19.01 -20.92
C ASP A 67 29.83 -19.44 -20.11
N ALA A 68 28.60 -19.14 -20.54
CA ALA A 68 27.39 -19.61 -19.87
C ALA A 68 27.03 -21.06 -20.24
N PHE A 69 27.65 -21.64 -21.28
CA PHE A 69 27.30 -22.96 -21.82
C PHE A 69 28.40 -23.99 -21.61
N SER A 70 28.01 -25.25 -21.39
CA SER A 70 28.92 -26.38 -21.28
C SER A 70 28.49 -27.52 -22.22
N PRO A 71 29.17 -27.73 -23.36
CA PRO A 71 30.31 -26.97 -23.90
C PRO A 71 29.89 -25.62 -24.53
N ALA A 72 30.82 -24.68 -24.57
CA ALA A 72 30.62 -23.28 -24.95
C ALA A 72 30.21 -23.01 -26.42
N CYS A 73 30.17 -24.04 -27.28
CA CYS A 73 30.03 -23.91 -28.73
C CYS A 73 28.77 -24.55 -29.33
N ASN A 74 27.81 -24.99 -28.52
CA ASN A 74 26.60 -25.67 -28.99
C ASN A 74 25.36 -25.21 -28.20
N VAL A 75 24.28 -24.83 -28.90
CA VAL A 75 23.01 -24.36 -28.28
C VAL A 75 22.31 -25.41 -27.40
N ASN A 76 22.70 -26.69 -27.52
CA ASN A 76 22.19 -27.79 -26.70
C ASN A 76 23.08 -28.07 -25.46
N GLY A 77 24.17 -27.31 -25.27
CA GLY A 77 25.03 -27.39 -24.10
C GLY A 77 24.29 -27.01 -22.82
N VAL A 78 24.77 -27.52 -21.68
CA VAL A 78 24.16 -27.25 -20.37
C VAL A 78 24.42 -25.80 -19.99
N LEU A 79 23.35 -25.03 -19.79
CA LEU A 79 23.40 -23.69 -19.21
C LEU A 79 23.84 -23.76 -17.74
N ARG A 80 24.82 -22.94 -17.37
CA ARG A 80 25.29 -22.81 -15.99
C ARG A 80 24.24 -22.05 -15.16
N VAL A 81 23.67 -22.71 -14.15
CA VAL A 81 22.74 -22.07 -13.20
C VAL A 81 23.47 -20.95 -12.45
N GLY A 82 22.84 -19.77 -12.34
CA GLY A 82 23.46 -18.57 -11.80
C GLY A 82 24.29 -17.76 -12.82
N ALA A 83 24.45 -18.23 -14.06
CA ALA A 83 24.99 -17.40 -15.13
C ALA A 83 24.03 -16.25 -15.47
N VAL A 84 24.58 -15.18 -16.03
CA VAL A 84 23.87 -13.93 -16.32
C VAL A 84 24.11 -13.59 -17.79
N LEU A 85 23.11 -13.84 -18.63
CA LEU A 85 23.21 -13.67 -20.09
C LEU A 85 22.97 -12.21 -20.47
N ARG A 86 23.90 -11.60 -21.20
CA ARG A 86 23.70 -10.33 -21.91
C ARG A 86 22.78 -10.57 -23.09
N VAL A 87 21.72 -9.78 -23.24
CA VAL A 87 20.86 -9.83 -24.42
C VAL A 87 21.59 -9.13 -25.59
N PRO A 88 21.85 -9.82 -26.73
CA PRO A 88 22.47 -9.20 -27.89
C PRO A 88 21.57 -8.11 -28.50
N SER A 89 22.16 -7.13 -29.18
CA SER A 89 21.39 -6.07 -29.83
C SER A 89 20.51 -6.60 -30.97
N ALA A 90 19.44 -5.88 -31.31
CA ALA A 90 18.59 -6.22 -32.46
C ALA A 90 19.37 -6.27 -33.79
N GLU A 91 20.41 -5.45 -33.93
CA GLU A 91 21.34 -5.50 -35.07
C GLU A 91 22.13 -6.82 -35.09
N HIS A 92 22.67 -7.25 -33.95
CA HIS A 92 23.41 -8.51 -33.84
C HIS A 92 22.51 -9.75 -34.05
N MET A 93 21.26 -9.71 -33.56
CA MET A 93 20.26 -10.75 -33.85
C MET A 93 19.80 -10.75 -35.32
N GLY A 94 19.73 -9.58 -35.95
CA GLY A 94 19.37 -9.40 -37.36
C GLY A 94 20.49 -9.75 -38.35
N ALA A 95 21.75 -9.71 -37.94
CA ALA A 95 22.91 -10.06 -38.76
C ALA A 95 22.94 -11.55 -39.18
N LEU A 96 22.23 -12.42 -38.45
CA LEU A 96 22.02 -13.82 -38.81
C LEU A 96 20.70 -13.99 -39.58
N ASP A 97 20.76 -14.39 -40.85
CA ASP A 97 19.58 -14.83 -41.61
C ASP A 97 18.89 -16.03 -40.91
N ALA A 98 17.56 -15.98 -40.79
CA ALA A 98 16.75 -17.01 -40.15
C ALA A 98 16.94 -18.41 -40.77
N ALA A 99 17.06 -18.52 -42.10
CA ALA A 99 17.28 -19.81 -42.75
C ALA A 99 18.70 -20.36 -42.46
N THR A 100 19.69 -19.48 -42.34
CA THR A 100 21.08 -19.79 -41.96
C THR A 100 21.19 -20.17 -40.48
N ALA A 101 20.49 -19.45 -39.60
CA ALA A 101 20.39 -19.76 -38.17
C ALA A 101 19.82 -21.17 -37.95
N ARG A 102 18.69 -21.48 -38.58
CA ARG A 102 18.10 -22.82 -38.56
C ARG A 102 19.06 -23.91 -39.04
N ARG A 103 19.74 -23.70 -40.19
CA ARG A 103 20.76 -24.65 -40.69
C ARG A 103 21.92 -24.87 -39.71
N ARG A 104 22.36 -23.82 -38.98
CA ARG A 104 23.39 -23.93 -37.93
C ARG A 104 22.88 -24.75 -36.74
N ILE A 105 21.66 -24.49 -36.23
CA ILE A 105 21.08 -25.24 -35.11
C ILE A 105 20.83 -26.70 -35.48
N GLU A 106 20.27 -26.99 -36.66
CA GLU A 106 20.06 -28.36 -37.13
C GLU A 106 21.38 -29.15 -37.24
N ARG A 107 22.49 -28.48 -37.57
CA ARG A 107 23.84 -29.10 -37.57
C ARG A 107 24.33 -29.34 -36.14
N GLN A 108 24.27 -28.34 -35.27
CA GLN A 108 24.65 -28.48 -33.85
C GLN A 108 23.82 -29.56 -33.11
N ALA A 109 22.55 -29.75 -33.47
CA ALA A 109 21.71 -30.81 -32.92
C ALA A 109 22.15 -32.21 -33.36
N ARG A 110 22.61 -32.38 -34.61
CA ARG A 110 23.21 -33.65 -35.11
C ARG A 110 24.53 -33.94 -34.40
N GLU A 111 25.41 -32.95 -34.32
CA GLU A 111 26.68 -33.01 -33.57
C GLU A 111 26.43 -33.41 -32.09
N TRP A 112 25.43 -32.81 -31.43
CA TRP A 112 25.02 -33.15 -30.06
C TRP A 112 24.48 -34.57 -29.92
N ALA A 113 23.68 -35.04 -30.88
CA ALA A 113 23.14 -36.40 -30.90
C ALA A 113 24.23 -37.46 -31.15
N GLU A 114 25.31 -37.13 -31.87
CA GLU A 114 26.47 -38.01 -32.05
C GLU A 114 27.38 -38.02 -30.81
N HIS A 115 27.62 -36.85 -30.21
CA HIS A 115 28.33 -36.72 -28.93
C HIS A 115 27.71 -37.61 -27.85
N ARG A 116 26.38 -37.47 -27.60
CA ARG A 116 25.68 -38.27 -26.58
C ARG A 116 25.58 -39.77 -26.88
N ARG A 117 25.76 -40.21 -28.13
CA ARG A 117 25.72 -41.64 -28.52
C ARG A 117 27.09 -42.31 -28.53
N SER A 118 28.17 -41.55 -28.76
CA SER A 118 29.52 -42.09 -28.97
C SER A 118 30.52 -41.72 -27.87
N GLY A 119 30.20 -40.76 -27.01
CA GLY A 119 31.14 -40.19 -26.04
C GLY A 119 32.24 -39.31 -26.66
N ARG A 120 32.32 -39.23 -28.00
CA ARG A 120 33.30 -38.41 -28.73
C ARG A 120 33.10 -36.94 -28.37
N ALA A 121 34.12 -36.30 -27.82
CA ALA A 121 34.07 -34.90 -27.43
C ALA A 121 33.72 -33.97 -28.62
N LEU A 122 32.93 -32.94 -28.35
CA LEU A 122 32.60 -31.90 -29.33
C LEU A 122 33.82 -31.01 -29.55
N VAL A 123 34.25 -30.91 -30.80
CA VAL A 123 35.34 -30.02 -31.21
C VAL A 123 34.77 -28.62 -31.35
N CYS A 124 34.82 -27.83 -30.28
CA CYS A 124 34.61 -26.40 -30.40
C CYS A 124 35.74 -25.80 -31.25
N PRO A 125 35.45 -24.91 -32.21
CA PRO A 125 36.50 -24.07 -32.78
C PRO A 125 37.13 -23.26 -31.65
N ALA A 126 38.45 -23.01 -31.72
CA ALA A 126 39.10 -22.10 -30.80
C ALA A 126 38.39 -20.74 -30.85
N ALA A 127 38.13 -20.14 -29.69
CA ALA A 127 37.49 -18.85 -29.62
C ALA A 127 38.32 -17.83 -30.41
N VAL A 128 37.68 -17.11 -31.34
CA VAL A 128 38.33 -15.98 -32.00
C VAL A 128 38.61 -14.95 -30.91
N GLU A 129 39.89 -14.65 -30.71
CA GLU A 129 40.35 -13.70 -29.71
C GLU A 129 39.76 -12.33 -30.04
N GLN A 130 38.74 -11.91 -29.27
CA GLN A 130 38.07 -10.64 -29.51
C GLN A 130 39.07 -9.51 -29.21
N PRO A 131 39.24 -8.51 -30.11
CA PRO A 131 40.11 -7.37 -29.82
C PRO A 131 39.61 -6.70 -28.55
N ALA A 132 40.53 -6.44 -27.62
CA ALA A 132 40.19 -5.97 -26.28
C ALA A 132 39.30 -4.73 -26.34
N SER A 133 38.04 -4.86 -25.91
CA SER A 133 37.11 -3.74 -25.82
C SER A 133 37.69 -2.70 -24.86
N GLU A 134 37.91 -1.49 -25.34
CA GLU A 134 38.50 -0.42 -24.55
C GLU A 134 37.71 -0.21 -23.25
N SER A 135 38.38 -0.36 -22.11
CA SER A 135 37.83 0.13 -20.85
C SER A 135 37.63 1.63 -21.01
N PRO A 136 36.43 2.18 -20.72
CA PRO A 136 36.14 3.58 -20.97
C PRO A 136 37.12 4.45 -20.20
N ALA A 137 37.94 5.20 -20.94
CA ALA A 137 38.89 6.12 -20.35
C ALA A 137 38.14 7.16 -19.50
N THR A 138 38.63 7.40 -18.29
CA THR A 138 38.16 8.50 -17.45
C THR A 138 38.47 9.82 -18.14
N ALA A 139 37.46 10.41 -18.80
CA ALA A 139 37.59 11.71 -19.42
C ALA A 139 38.00 12.76 -18.36
N PRO A 140 39.07 13.55 -18.58
CA PRO A 140 39.49 14.57 -17.62
C PRO A 140 38.42 15.65 -17.44
N VAL A 141 38.30 16.17 -16.22
CA VAL A 141 37.58 17.41 -15.97
C VAL A 141 38.52 18.57 -16.30
N ASP A 142 38.35 19.16 -17.48
CA ASP A 142 39.08 20.37 -17.89
C ASP A 142 38.64 21.58 -17.04
N GLY A 143 39.36 21.82 -15.95
CA GLY A 143 39.37 23.12 -15.26
C GLY A 143 40.20 24.15 -16.03
N PRO A 144 39.92 25.46 -15.88
CA PRO A 144 40.66 26.51 -16.58
C PRO A 144 42.14 26.57 -16.18
N ARG A 145 43.02 26.78 -17.16
CA ARG A 145 44.48 26.71 -17.02
C ARG A 145 45.09 27.84 -16.18
N HIS A 146 46.00 27.50 -15.27
CA HIS A 146 47.11 28.35 -14.81
C HIS A 146 48.28 27.47 -14.31
N GLY A 147 49.54 27.92 -14.47
CA GLY A 147 50.64 27.55 -13.54
C GLY A 147 51.45 26.27 -13.79
N GLU A 148 52.19 26.27 -14.91
CA GLU A 148 53.42 25.53 -15.29
C GLU A 148 54.42 25.01 -14.19
N VAL A 149 55.28 24.03 -14.59
CA VAL A 149 56.61 23.61 -14.03
C VAL A 149 56.75 22.36 -13.10
N ALA A 150 57.03 21.20 -13.74
CA ALA A 150 58.07 20.16 -13.50
C ALA A 150 58.50 19.59 -12.11
N THR A 151 58.68 18.25 -12.04
CA THR A 151 60.01 17.55 -11.85
C THR A 151 59.93 15.99 -12.00
N GLN A 152 61.07 15.28 -11.99
CA GLN A 152 61.27 13.81 -12.17
C GLN A 152 60.99 12.98 -10.88
N GLY A 153 60.94 11.63 -10.83
CA GLY A 153 61.07 10.55 -11.84
C GLY A 153 61.29 9.13 -11.23
N ASP A 154 61.38 8.11 -12.10
CA ASP A 154 62.04 6.78 -11.96
C ASP A 154 61.55 5.60 -11.06
N THR A 155 60.99 4.59 -11.74
CA THR A 155 61.32 3.13 -11.71
C THR A 155 60.65 2.11 -10.74
N ILE A 156 60.79 0.82 -11.14
CA ILE A 156 60.03 -0.42 -10.85
C ILE A 156 61.08 -1.57 -10.71
N PRO A 157 60.99 -2.58 -9.79
CA PRO A 157 60.44 -3.90 -10.17
C PRO A 157 59.86 -4.85 -9.07
N THR A 158 59.12 -5.86 -9.54
CA THR A 158 58.72 -7.13 -8.87
C THR A 158 59.68 -8.29 -9.26
N PRO A 159 59.59 -9.54 -8.72
CA PRO A 159 58.64 -10.59 -9.17
C PRO A 159 58.28 -11.61 -8.01
N ASP A 160 57.85 -12.88 -8.11
CA ASP A 160 57.35 -13.79 -9.18
C ASP A 160 56.42 -14.91 -8.60
N ARG A 161 55.92 -15.80 -9.48
CA ARG A 161 55.39 -17.18 -9.34
C ARG A 161 55.39 -17.93 -7.97
N SER A 162 54.20 -18.27 -7.46
CA SER A 162 53.40 -19.51 -7.71
C SER A 162 54.12 -20.89 -7.88
N PRO A 163 53.45 -22.09 -7.77
CA PRO A 163 52.13 -22.45 -7.16
C PRO A 163 52.07 -23.81 -6.37
N SER A 164 50.90 -24.11 -5.75
CA SER A 164 50.03 -25.30 -6.03
C SER A 164 49.59 -26.29 -4.91
N ARG A 165 48.37 -26.83 -5.11
CA ARG A 165 47.77 -28.14 -4.70
C ARG A 165 47.26 -28.42 -3.26
N LEU A 166 45.92 -28.34 -3.17
CA LEU A 166 44.95 -29.38 -2.71
C LEU A 166 44.82 -29.82 -1.23
N ALA A 167 43.60 -30.32 -0.96
CA ALA A 167 43.13 -31.18 0.13
C ALA A 167 42.63 -30.53 1.45
N SER A 168 41.31 -30.63 1.64
CA SER A 168 40.59 -30.77 2.92
C SER A 168 40.71 -32.24 3.42
N PRO A 169 40.18 -32.70 4.59
CA PRO A 169 39.14 -32.09 5.45
C PRO A 169 39.35 -32.24 6.99
N THR A 170 38.33 -31.82 7.78
CA THR A 170 38.02 -32.26 9.19
C THR A 170 39.10 -32.00 10.27
N GLU A 171 38.84 -31.92 11.58
CA GLU A 171 37.62 -32.18 12.37
C GLU A 171 37.56 -31.32 13.66
N SER A 172 36.45 -31.47 14.38
CA SER A 172 36.15 -31.11 15.78
C SER A 172 37.29 -31.29 16.81
N GLU A 173 37.43 -30.37 17.80
CA GLU A 173 37.07 -30.61 19.22
C GLU A 173 37.43 -29.47 20.24
N ARG A 174 36.52 -29.25 21.19
CA ARG A 174 36.65 -28.96 22.65
C ARG A 174 37.67 -27.93 23.26
N SER A 175 37.08 -26.91 23.90
CA SER A 175 37.08 -26.65 25.37
C SER A 175 38.35 -26.25 26.16
N ALA A 176 38.39 -24.98 26.59
CA ALA A 176 38.77 -24.51 27.95
C ALA A 176 38.04 -23.15 28.19
N ALA A 177 37.34 -22.83 29.30
CA ALA A 177 37.55 -23.00 30.75
C ALA A 177 38.24 -21.78 31.41
N PHE A 178 37.53 -21.14 32.35
CA PHE A 178 37.88 -19.94 33.13
C PHE A 178 39.03 -20.17 34.14
N PRO A 179 39.71 -19.11 34.64
CA PRO A 179 39.34 -18.56 35.96
C PRO A 179 39.44 -17.03 36.14
N ASP A 180 38.83 -16.52 37.22
CA ASP A 180 38.87 -15.11 37.67
C ASP A 180 40.23 -14.63 38.22
N ARG A 181 40.49 -13.31 38.19
CA ARG A 181 40.46 -12.46 39.41
C ARG A 181 40.75 -10.95 39.22
N ALA A 182 39.74 -10.16 39.58
CA ALA A 182 39.76 -9.11 40.63
C ALA A 182 40.69 -7.86 40.60
N GLN A 183 40.24 -6.86 41.40
CA GLN A 183 40.94 -5.66 41.92
C GLN A 183 41.12 -4.43 41.00
N ALA A 184 40.42 -3.36 41.37
CA ALA A 184 40.84 -1.97 41.15
C ALA A 184 41.81 -1.52 42.26
N PRO A 185 42.51 -0.39 42.09
CA PRO A 185 42.18 0.75 42.96
C PRO A 185 42.33 2.17 42.36
N GLU A 186 41.62 3.11 42.99
CA GLU A 186 41.99 4.51 43.29
C GLU A 186 42.23 5.60 42.19
N GLN A 187 41.94 6.84 42.60
CA GLN A 187 42.21 8.10 41.89
C GLN A 187 43.48 8.77 42.46
N PRO A 188 44.03 9.77 41.74
CA PRO A 188 44.31 11.04 42.41
C PRO A 188 43.69 12.27 41.70
N ARG A 189 43.89 13.46 42.29
CA ARG A 189 43.26 14.75 41.94
C ARG A 189 44.30 15.82 41.56
N ALA A 190 43.82 16.96 41.04
CA ALA A 190 44.52 18.23 40.83
C ALA A 190 45.44 18.33 39.57
N THR A 191 45.68 19.51 38.95
CA THR A 191 45.33 20.90 39.31
C THR A 191 45.16 21.82 38.06
N ASP A 192 44.45 22.94 38.24
CA ASP A 192 44.53 24.28 37.58
C ASP A 192 44.75 24.49 36.06
N THR A 193 43.94 25.39 35.48
CA THR A 193 44.38 26.73 34.95
C THR A 193 43.16 27.64 34.71
N ILE A 194 43.32 28.97 34.84
CA ILE A 194 42.25 29.99 34.80
C ILE A 194 42.42 30.96 33.60
N SER A 195 41.32 31.34 32.94
CA SER A 195 41.15 32.66 32.27
C SER A 195 39.65 32.90 31.95
N GLN A 196 38.91 33.73 32.69
CA GLN A 196 38.76 35.20 32.62
C GLN A 196 37.69 35.73 31.64
N ILE A 197 36.86 36.66 32.12
CA ILE A 197 35.78 37.39 31.43
C ILE A 197 36.01 38.90 31.64
N PRO A 198 35.81 39.73 30.60
CA PRO A 198 35.45 41.16 30.77
C PRO A 198 34.20 41.52 29.89
N PRO A 199 33.62 42.75 29.91
CA PRO A 199 32.27 42.91 30.48
C PRO A 199 31.29 43.72 29.59
N ILE A 200 30.18 44.19 30.19
CA ILE A 200 29.10 44.98 29.58
C ILE A 200 29.41 46.50 29.68
N GLU A 201 29.08 47.27 28.63
CA GLU A 201 28.90 48.73 28.68
C GLU A 201 27.56 49.16 28.03
N SER A 202 27.12 50.41 28.27
CA SER A 202 25.81 50.93 27.83
C SER A 202 25.89 52.37 27.28
N GLY A 203 25.19 52.68 26.17
CA GLY A 203 25.36 53.96 25.46
C GLY A 203 24.28 54.39 24.44
N GLN A 204 23.15 54.89 24.95
CA GLN A 204 22.22 55.91 24.40
C GLN A 204 22.02 56.19 22.88
N ARG A 205 20.72 56.26 22.50
CA ARG A 205 20.08 57.05 21.38
C ARG A 205 20.36 56.55 19.95
N ARG A 206 19.50 56.73 18.94
CA ARG A 206 18.34 57.65 18.75
C ARG A 206 17.07 56.97 18.17
N ASP A 207 15.93 57.51 18.59
CA ASP A 207 14.79 58.01 17.80
C ASP A 207 14.35 57.30 16.49
N GLU A 208 13.17 56.65 16.50
CA GLU A 208 12.12 56.87 15.49
C GLU A 208 10.72 56.53 16.06
N ILE A 209 9.63 56.94 15.37
CA ILE A 209 8.35 57.31 16.02
C ILE A 209 7.12 56.50 15.54
N CYS A 210 6.25 56.17 16.50
CA CYS A 210 4.90 55.56 16.41
C CYS A 210 3.88 56.42 15.58
N PRO A 211 2.65 55.96 15.19
CA PRO A 211 1.70 55.30 16.12
C PRO A 211 0.67 54.28 15.56
N CYS A 212 -0.01 53.60 16.49
CA CYS A 212 -1.38 53.12 16.31
C CYS A 212 -2.36 54.10 17.00
N PRO A 213 -3.61 54.25 16.51
CA PRO A 213 -4.59 55.16 17.11
C PRO A 213 -5.28 54.60 18.36
N SER A 214 -5.75 55.51 19.22
CA SER A 214 -6.51 55.24 20.45
C SER A 214 -7.66 56.23 20.57
N ASP A 215 -8.82 55.82 21.07
CA ASP A 215 -9.89 56.71 21.56
C ASP A 215 -10.88 55.95 22.49
N PRO A 216 -11.68 56.61 23.37
CA PRO A 216 -11.44 56.38 24.80
C PRO A 216 -12.67 56.34 25.76
N ALA A 217 -12.34 56.15 27.05
CA ALA A 217 -12.95 56.75 28.25
C ALA A 217 -14.12 56.07 29.01
N GLY A 218 -13.93 56.01 30.35
CA GLY A 218 -14.96 55.82 31.40
C GLY A 218 -15.18 54.37 31.90
N ALA A 219 -15.50 54.12 33.17
CA ALA A 219 -15.36 54.91 34.41
C ALA A 219 -15.54 54.02 35.68
N GLU A 220 -14.87 54.40 36.78
CA GLU A 220 -15.19 54.06 38.19
C GLU A 220 -15.13 52.59 38.72
N SER A 221 -15.09 52.51 40.06
CA SER A 221 -14.97 51.35 40.99
C SER A 221 -15.21 51.90 42.43
N PRO A 222 -15.26 51.13 43.55
CA PRO A 222 -14.93 49.70 43.79
C PRO A 222 -15.98 48.99 44.71
N ASP A 223 -15.54 48.11 45.63
CA ASP A 223 -16.18 47.60 46.86
C ASP A 223 -17.37 46.58 46.73
N GLU A 224 -17.60 45.61 47.63
CA GLU A 224 -16.80 45.08 48.76
C GLU A 224 -17.14 43.59 49.10
N ALA A 225 -16.29 42.96 49.91
CA ALA A 225 -16.50 41.86 50.88
C ALA A 225 -17.56 40.73 50.71
N GLY A 226 -17.15 39.50 51.10
CA GLY A 226 -17.91 38.78 52.16
C GLY A 226 -18.35 37.30 51.96
N SER A 227 -17.50 36.35 52.36
CA SER A 227 -17.84 35.00 52.92
C SER A 227 -18.66 33.96 52.12
N ALA A 228 -18.28 32.69 52.24
CA ALA A 228 -18.98 31.53 51.65
C ALA A 228 -20.16 31.03 52.51
N PRO A 229 -21.04 30.19 51.95
CA PRO A 229 -20.89 28.75 52.21
C PRO A 229 -21.04 27.86 50.95
N SER A 230 -20.55 26.62 51.05
CA SER A 230 -20.76 25.57 50.04
C SER A 230 -22.16 24.94 50.15
N PRO A 231 -22.78 24.60 49.01
CA PRO A 231 -23.42 23.28 48.91
C PRO A 231 -23.31 22.61 47.52
N HIS A 232 -23.42 21.27 47.54
CA HIS A 232 -23.81 20.34 46.46
C HIS A 232 -23.36 20.57 45.00
N VAL A 233 -22.59 19.60 44.49
CA VAL A 233 -22.31 19.42 43.05
C VAL A 233 -23.58 18.93 42.34
N ASP A 234 -24.15 19.78 41.49
CA ASP A 234 -25.21 19.42 40.53
C ASP A 234 -24.56 19.07 39.17
N SER A 235 -24.66 17.80 38.77
CA SER A 235 -23.97 17.26 37.60
C SER A 235 -24.68 17.55 36.26
N SER A 236 -25.48 18.61 36.17
CA SER A 236 -26.34 18.93 35.02
C SER A 236 -25.93 20.16 34.18
N ARG A 237 -24.88 20.90 34.59
CA ARG A 237 -24.56 22.25 34.02
C ARG A 237 -23.21 22.40 33.30
N VAL A 238 -22.49 21.32 33.02
CA VAL A 238 -21.11 21.38 32.45
C VAL A 238 -21.08 21.24 30.91
N VAL A 239 -22.23 21.37 30.22
CA VAL A 239 -22.33 21.15 28.75
C VAL A 239 -22.95 22.36 28.04
N SER A 240 -22.40 23.55 28.32
CA SER A 240 -22.75 24.79 27.61
C SER A 240 -21.53 25.72 27.52
N GLY A 241 -20.46 25.24 26.88
CA GLY A 241 -19.41 26.10 26.34
C GLY A 241 -19.79 26.52 24.92
N GLU A 242 -19.87 27.81 24.66
CA GLU A 242 -20.19 28.32 23.32
C GLU A 242 -19.00 28.11 22.37
N ALA A 243 -19.26 27.53 21.20
CA ALA A 243 -18.24 27.32 20.18
C ALA A 243 -17.83 28.67 19.55
N PRO A 244 -16.55 28.86 19.20
CA PRO A 244 -16.11 30.05 18.47
C PRO A 244 -16.83 30.16 17.11
N PRO A 245 -17.10 31.37 16.61
CA PRO A 245 -17.95 31.57 15.44
C PRO A 245 -17.38 30.90 14.19
N HIS A 246 -18.16 30.00 13.59
CA HIS A 246 -17.80 29.32 12.36
C HIS A 246 -17.50 30.32 11.24
N LEU A 247 -16.31 30.22 10.64
CA LEU A 247 -16.06 30.86 9.35
C LEU A 247 -17.06 30.31 8.31
N PRO A 248 -17.66 31.15 7.46
CA PRO A 248 -18.72 30.73 6.56
C PRO A 248 -18.18 29.73 5.52
N GLU A 249 -18.73 28.52 5.52
CA GLU A 249 -18.40 27.53 4.48
C GLU A 249 -18.72 28.08 3.09
N GLY A 250 -17.75 28.00 2.18
CA GLY A 250 -17.98 28.33 0.77
C GLY A 250 -19.02 27.38 0.14
N PRO A 251 -19.75 27.83 -0.90
CA PRO A 251 -20.85 27.07 -1.48
C PRO A 251 -20.41 25.71 -2.03
N ARG A 252 -20.67 24.65 -1.27
CA ARG A 252 -20.52 23.25 -1.69
C ARG A 252 -21.34 23.04 -2.97
N ALA A 253 -20.73 22.55 -4.05
CA ALA A 253 -21.43 22.39 -5.32
C ALA A 253 -22.56 21.36 -5.23
N PRO A 254 -23.70 21.56 -5.92
CA PRO A 254 -24.86 20.68 -5.79
C PRO A 254 -24.55 19.27 -6.28
N PHE A 255 -24.72 18.31 -5.37
CA PHE A 255 -24.66 16.84 -5.52
C PHE A 255 -25.10 16.30 -6.90
N TRP A 256 -26.19 16.87 -7.45
CA TRP A 256 -26.77 16.55 -8.75
C TRP A 256 -25.82 16.67 -9.95
N LEU A 257 -24.70 17.39 -9.84
CA LEU A 257 -23.72 17.54 -10.93
C LEU A 257 -22.79 16.33 -11.11
N LEU A 258 -22.60 15.50 -10.08
CA LEU A 258 -21.75 14.29 -10.15
C LEU A 258 -22.52 13.04 -10.60
N ILE A 259 -23.82 13.00 -10.33
CA ILE A 259 -24.70 11.87 -10.67
C ILE A 259 -24.66 11.51 -12.17
N PRO A 260 -24.69 12.46 -13.15
CA PRO A 260 -24.63 12.14 -14.57
C PRO A 260 -23.31 11.50 -15.00
N LEU A 261 -22.19 11.81 -14.33
CA LEU A 261 -20.87 11.22 -14.63
C LEU A 261 -20.86 9.74 -14.24
N VAL A 262 -21.34 9.44 -13.03
CA VAL A 262 -21.43 8.07 -12.49
C VAL A 262 -22.47 7.24 -13.27
N LEU A 263 -23.64 7.81 -13.56
CA LEU A 263 -24.66 7.16 -14.39
C LEU A 263 -24.19 6.95 -15.84
N GLY A 264 -23.41 7.87 -16.42
CA GLY A 264 -22.82 7.71 -17.75
C GLY A 264 -21.86 6.53 -17.82
N LEU A 265 -20.96 6.40 -16.84
CA LEU A 265 -20.05 5.25 -16.72
C LEU A 265 -20.82 3.93 -16.50
N LEU A 266 -21.87 3.93 -15.68
CA LEU A 266 -22.78 2.79 -15.49
C LEU A 266 -23.48 2.40 -16.81
N ALA A 267 -24.04 3.36 -17.53
CA ALA A 267 -24.74 3.12 -18.80
C ALA A 267 -23.81 2.52 -19.86
N ILE A 268 -22.59 3.05 -20.01
CA ILE A 268 -21.56 2.51 -20.92
C ILE A 268 -21.21 1.05 -20.56
N SER A 269 -21.20 0.70 -19.27
CA SER A 269 -20.97 -0.69 -18.83
C SER A 269 -22.13 -1.64 -19.11
N LEU A 270 -23.38 -1.14 -19.06
CA LEU A 270 -24.60 -1.93 -19.27
C LEU A 270 -24.88 -2.18 -20.76
N ILE A 271 -24.72 -1.15 -21.59
CA ILE A 271 -24.99 -1.19 -23.04
C ILE A 271 -24.08 -2.20 -23.78
N ARG A 272 -22.91 -2.55 -23.22
CA ARG A 272 -21.96 -3.49 -23.84
C ARG A 272 -22.31 -4.98 -23.69
N ARG A 273 -23.39 -5.35 -22.99
CA ARG A 273 -23.87 -6.74 -22.92
C ARG A 273 -24.72 -7.13 -24.13
N ARG A 274 -24.08 -7.57 -25.22
CA ARG A 274 -24.69 -8.60 -26.08
C ARG A 274 -24.59 -9.95 -25.36
N PRO A 275 -25.65 -10.78 -25.31
CA PRO A 275 -25.49 -12.18 -24.94
C PRO A 275 -24.66 -12.90 -26.01
N HIS A 276 -23.70 -13.71 -25.61
CA HIS A 276 -23.13 -14.70 -26.52
C HIS A 276 -24.20 -15.78 -26.76
N ALA A 277 -24.50 -16.05 -28.04
CA ALA A 277 -25.31 -17.20 -28.41
C ALA A 277 -24.57 -18.50 -28.04
N ALA A 278 -25.33 -19.55 -27.74
CA ALA A 278 -24.76 -20.86 -27.42
C ALA A 278 -23.97 -21.42 -28.62
N ALA A 279 -22.85 -22.08 -28.35
CA ALA A 279 -22.15 -22.89 -29.36
C ALA A 279 -22.97 -24.17 -29.65
N PRO A 280 -23.13 -24.58 -30.91
CA PRO A 280 -23.74 -25.86 -31.25
C PRO A 280 -22.81 -27.03 -30.85
N PRO A 281 -23.36 -28.24 -30.64
CA PRO A 281 -22.57 -29.40 -30.25
C PRO A 281 -21.72 -29.95 -31.41
N PHE A 282 -20.61 -30.60 -31.07
CA PHE A 282 -19.79 -31.37 -32.01
C PHE A 282 -20.52 -32.62 -32.52
N ALA A 283 -20.30 -32.94 -33.79
CA ALA A 283 -20.58 -34.24 -34.41
C ALA A 283 -19.33 -34.69 -35.21
N PRO A 284 -19.12 -36.00 -35.45
CA PRO A 284 -17.81 -36.53 -35.88
C PRO A 284 -17.52 -36.42 -37.38
N SER A 285 -16.26 -36.71 -37.72
CA SER A 285 -15.63 -36.59 -39.05
C SER A 285 -16.11 -37.61 -40.09
N GLY A 286 -16.12 -37.19 -41.37
CA GLY A 286 -16.31 -38.02 -42.57
C GLY A 286 -15.53 -37.47 -43.78
N GLU A 287 -15.37 -38.27 -44.83
CA GLU A 287 -14.29 -38.15 -45.83
C GLU A 287 -14.37 -37.07 -46.93
N ALA A 288 -13.20 -36.91 -47.56
CA ALA A 288 -12.77 -36.04 -48.65
C ALA A 288 -13.63 -35.93 -49.93
N ALA A 289 -13.47 -34.81 -50.66
CA ALA A 289 -13.20 -34.82 -52.12
C ALA A 289 -12.63 -33.47 -52.65
N VAL A 290 -11.91 -33.58 -53.78
CA VAL A 290 -10.99 -32.64 -54.46
C VAL A 290 -11.69 -31.51 -55.27
N THR A 291 -10.92 -30.51 -55.72
CA THR A 291 -11.23 -29.39 -56.67
C THR A 291 -11.95 -28.16 -56.09
N GLY A 292 -11.66 -26.89 -56.48
CA GLY A 292 -10.47 -26.34 -57.14
C GLY A 292 -10.73 -25.34 -58.30
N THR A 293 -10.68 -24.03 -58.04
CA THR A 293 -10.35 -22.90 -58.95
C THR A 293 -10.46 -21.55 -58.21
N ASP A 294 -9.65 -20.57 -58.62
CA ASP A 294 -9.64 -19.14 -58.23
C ASP A 294 -9.08 -18.35 -59.45
N PRO A 295 -9.20 -17.01 -59.59
CA PRO A 295 -10.12 -16.01 -59.01
C PRO A 295 -10.85 -15.27 -60.20
N PRO A 296 -11.16 -13.93 -60.26
CA PRO A 296 -11.28 -12.86 -59.25
C PRO A 296 -12.58 -12.01 -59.31
N GLY A 297 -12.75 -11.07 -58.37
CA GLY A 297 -13.72 -9.96 -58.48
C GLY A 297 -13.98 -9.21 -57.17
N ASP A 298 -13.85 -7.87 -57.17
CA ASP A 298 -14.00 -7.02 -55.98
C ASP A 298 -15.46 -6.75 -55.55
N ALA A 299 -15.71 -6.75 -54.25
CA ALA A 299 -16.85 -6.07 -53.62
C ALA A 299 -16.53 -5.65 -52.17
N ALA A 300 -16.21 -4.39 -51.94
CA ALA A 300 -15.82 -3.88 -50.62
C ALA A 300 -17.02 -3.45 -49.76
N ALA A 301 -17.07 -3.86 -48.48
CA ALA A 301 -18.00 -3.32 -47.49
C ALA A 301 -17.42 -3.27 -46.06
N SER A 302 -17.24 -2.04 -45.56
CA SER A 302 -17.41 -1.62 -44.16
C SER A 302 -16.68 -2.33 -43.00
N GLN A 303 -15.44 -2.82 -43.16
CA GLN A 303 -14.61 -3.12 -41.98
C GLN A 303 -14.34 -1.82 -41.17
N THR A 304 -14.84 -1.77 -39.93
CA THR A 304 -15.01 -0.52 -39.17
C THR A 304 -13.70 0.08 -38.65
N ARG A 305 -13.01 0.87 -39.48
CA ARG A 305 -11.89 1.75 -39.06
C ARG A 305 -12.35 2.78 -37.99
N ARG A 306 -12.21 2.48 -36.71
CA ARG A 306 -12.21 3.46 -35.61
C ARG A 306 -11.14 3.13 -34.55
N LEU A 307 -10.38 4.16 -34.18
CA LEU A 307 -9.26 4.20 -33.21
C LEU A 307 -8.03 3.29 -33.51
N PRO A 308 -7.15 3.71 -34.44
CA PRO A 308 -5.75 3.27 -34.46
C PRO A 308 -4.92 3.85 -33.29
N PHE A 309 -5.28 5.05 -32.79
CA PHE A 309 -4.45 5.83 -31.86
C PHE A 309 -4.14 5.13 -30.53
N LEU A 310 -5.11 4.41 -29.95
CA LEU A 310 -4.89 3.62 -28.72
C LEU A 310 -4.08 2.33 -28.92
N LEU A 311 -3.79 1.93 -30.16
CA LEU A 311 -2.98 0.75 -30.49
C LEU A 311 -1.55 1.11 -30.91
N ALA A 312 -1.30 2.38 -31.26
CA ALA A 312 0.05 2.90 -31.54
C ALA A 312 0.86 3.15 -30.25
N LEU A 313 0.19 3.41 -29.13
CA LEU A 313 0.80 3.58 -27.81
C LEU A 313 1.06 2.19 -27.18
N LYS A 314 2.02 1.43 -27.73
CA LYS A 314 2.35 0.08 -27.23
C LYS A 314 3.56 0.04 -26.29
N ASP A 315 4.36 1.11 -26.25
CA ASP A 315 5.49 1.24 -25.33
C ASP A 315 5.04 1.17 -23.87
N GLY A 316 5.78 0.41 -23.07
CA GLY A 316 5.21 -0.29 -21.91
C GLY A 316 4.63 0.62 -20.81
N ASP A 317 5.39 1.64 -20.44
CA ASP A 317 5.29 2.21 -19.09
C ASP A 317 4.51 3.53 -19.04
N LEU A 318 4.65 4.39 -20.06
CA LEU A 318 3.92 5.66 -20.11
C LEU A 318 2.39 5.45 -20.13
N VAL A 319 1.91 4.38 -20.77
CA VAL A 319 0.47 4.08 -20.84
C VAL A 319 -0.08 3.56 -19.52
N ILE A 320 0.65 2.72 -18.78
CA ILE A 320 0.23 2.31 -17.43
C ILE A 320 0.27 3.50 -16.46
N LEU A 321 1.23 4.43 -16.57
CA LEU A 321 1.24 5.65 -15.76
C LEU A 321 0.04 6.58 -16.05
N VAL A 322 -0.32 6.80 -17.33
CA VAL A 322 -1.49 7.61 -17.70
C VAL A 322 -2.80 6.95 -17.23
N LEU A 323 -2.94 5.62 -17.38
CA LEU A 323 -4.13 4.92 -16.90
C LEU A 323 -4.16 4.80 -15.38
N ALA A 324 -3.02 4.78 -14.70
CA ALA A 324 -2.92 4.89 -13.24
C ALA A 324 -3.35 6.26 -12.74
N ALA A 325 -2.97 7.36 -13.40
CA ALA A 325 -3.49 8.70 -13.09
C ALA A 325 -5.02 8.78 -13.26
N LEU A 326 -5.55 8.20 -14.35
CA LEU A 326 -7.00 8.11 -14.57
C LEU A 326 -7.71 7.24 -13.51
N ALA A 327 -7.09 6.14 -13.09
CA ALA A 327 -7.58 5.30 -11.99
C ALA A 327 -7.52 6.04 -10.65
N GLY A 328 -6.51 6.88 -10.41
CA GLY A 328 -6.40 7.77 -9.26
C GLY A 328 -7.58 8.75 -9.18
N LEU A 329 -7.80 9.52 -10.25
CA LEU A 329 -8.88 10.50 -10.35
C LEU A 329 -10.26 9.86 -10.16
N LEU A 330 -10.56 8.78 -10.89
CA LEU A 330 -11.86 8.11 -10.80
C LEU A 330 -12.03 7.32 -9.50
N GLY A 331 -10.95 6.80 -8.92
CA GLY A 331 -10.91 6.13 -7.62
C GLY A 331 -11.23 7.07 -6.47
N ALA A 332 -10.63 8.27 -6.45
CA ALA A 332 -10.96 9.33 -5.52
C ALA A 332 -12.41 9.82 -5.66
N LEU A 333 -12.90 10.02 -6.88
CA LEU A 333 -14.29 10.42 -7.11
C LEU A 333 -15.30 9.38 -6.60
N VAL A 334 -15.05 8.08 -6.77
CA VAL A 334 -15.93 7.04 -6.22
C VAL A 334 -15.78 6.88 -4.71
N THR A 335 -14.59 7.13 -4.14
CA THR A 335 -14.35 7.21 -2.69
C THR A 335 -15.14 8.36 -2.06
N VAL A 336 -15.13 9.54 -2.70
CA VAL A 336 -15.97 10.70 -2.33
C VAL A 336 -17.46 10.36 -2.40
N VAL A 337 -17.94 9.75 -3.49
CA VAL A 337 -19.35 9.34 -3.62
C VAL A 337 -19.76 8.33 -2.54
N PHE A 338 -18.85 7.45 -2.10
CA PHE A 338 -19.13 6.54 -0.98
C PHE A 338 -19.23 7.28 0.35
N ARG A 339 -18.33 8.25 0.62
CA ARG A 339 -18.37 9.11 1.83
C ARG A 339 -19.67 9.92 1.90
N GLU A 340 -20.05 10.59 0.81
CA GLU A 340 -21.32 11.33 0.75
C GLU A 340 -22.53 10.41 0.87
N GLY A 341 -22.42 9.16 0.38
CA GLY A 341 -23.43 8.13 0.61
C GLY A 341 -23.62 7.77 2.09
N ILE A 342 -22.54 7.77 2.89
CA ILE A 342 -22.62 7.55 4.35
C ILE A 342 -23.39 8.72 4.97
N HIS A 343 -22.95 9.96 4.73
CA HIS A 343 -23.57 11.15 5.32
C HIS A 343 -25.03 11.36 4.88
N GLY A 344 -25.39 11.01 3.63
CA GLY A 344 -26.77 11.01 3.16
C GLY A 344 -27.64 9.94 3.84
N LEU A 345 -27.06 8.80 4.23
CA LEU A 345 -27.78 7.75 4.95
C LEU A 345 -27.86 8.02 6.46
N GLU A 346 -26.83 8.60 7.08
CA GLU A 346 -26.89 9.17 8.44
C GLU A 346 -28.04 10.18 8.55
N TRP A 347 -28.09 11.14 7.61
CA TRP A 347 -29.15 12.14 7.55
C TRP A 347 -30.54 11.53 7.33
N LEU A 348 -30.66 10.49 6.49
CA LEU A 348 -31.94 9.79 6.28
C LEU A 348 -32.41 9.00 7.52
N LEU A 349 -31.48 8.50 8.34
CA LEU A 349 -31.79 7.69 9.52
C LEU A 349 -32.09 8.53 10.76
N VAL A 350 -31.43 9.69 10.93
CA VAL A 350 -31.46 10.49 12.19
C VAL A 350 -31.76 11.98 11.98
N GLY A 351 -31.81 12.46 10.73
CA GLY A 351 -32.07 13.87 10.39
C GLY A 351 -30.85 14.79 10.44
N HIS A 352 -29.68 14.27 10.84
CA HIS A 352 -28.39 14.95 10.82
C HIS A 352 -27.26 13.96 10.48
N SER A 353 -26.12 14.46 10.04
CA SER A 353 -24.91 13.68 9.71
C SER A 353 -23.69 14.18 10.47
N GLY A 354 -22.61 13.39 10.56
CA GLY A 354 -21.39 13.80 11.28
C GLY A 354 -20.68 12.67 12.00
N SER A 355 -20.38 12.85 13.29
CA SER A 355 -19.77 11.80 14.13
C SER A 355 -20.82 10.77 14.55
N LEU A 356 -20.63 9.50 14.16
CA LEU A 356 -21.51 8.39 14.55
C LEU A 356 -21.62 8.23 16.09
N VAL A 357 -20.62 8.66 16.86
CA VAL A 357 -20.68 8.65 18.34
C VAL A 357 -21.58 9.78 18.87
N VAL A 358 -21.54 10.97 18.26
CA VAL A 358 -22.46 12.07 18.59
C VAL A 358 -23.89 11.71 18.19
N MET A 359 -24.05 11.03 17.05
CA MET A 359 -25.33 10.46 16.62
C MET A 359 -25.85 9.41 17.61
N ALA A 360 -25.01 8.49 18.08
CA ALA A 360 -25.37 7.55 19.15
C ALA A 360 -25.83 8.29 20.42
N LEU A 361 -25.08 9.31 20.86
CA LEU A 361 -25.41 10.11 22.06
C LEU A 361 -26.77 10.82 21.94
N GLY A 362 -27.09 11.41 20.78
CA GLY A 362 -28.38 12.07 20.53
C GLY A 362 -29.58 11.11 20.45
N LEU A 363 -29.36 9.84 20.12
CA LEU A 363 -30.42 8.82 20.02
C LEU A 363 -30.84 8.29 21.41
N PRO A 364 -32.14 8.03 21.66
CA PRO A 364 -32.60 7.34 22.86
C PRO A 364 -32.12 5.87 22.89
N PRO A 365 -31.96 5.24 24.06
CA PRO A 365 -31.30 3.92 24.17
C PRO A 365 -31.93 2.80 23.32
N TRP A 366 -33.24 2.82 23.11
CA TRP A 366 -33.91 1.83 22.25
C TRP A 366 -33.58 2.01 20.75
N GLN A 367 -33.31 3.23 20.29
CA GLN A 367 -32.83 3.48 18.94
C GLN A 367 -31.35 3.10 18.81
N ARG A 368 -30.52 3.33 19.85
CA ARG A 368 -29.13 2.82 19.90
C ARG A 368 -29.08 1.28 19.77
N LEU A 369 -30.02 0.58 20.40
CA LEU A 369 -30.16 -0.87 20.29
C LEU A 369 -30.59 -1.33 18.90
N LEU A 370 -31.65 -0.73 18.35
CA LEU A 370 -32.28 -1.20 17.11
C LEU A 370 -31.58 -0.74 15.83
N LEU A 371 -30.99 0.47 15.77
CA LEU A 371 -30.48 1.02 14.51
C LEU A 371 -29.37 0.15 13.89
N PRO A 372 -28.34 -0.32 14.62
CA PRO A 372 -27.31 -1.19 14.05
C PRO A 372 -27.84 -2.60 13.76
N ALA A 373 -28.83 -3.09 14.51
CA ALA A 373 -29.48 -4.38 14.27
C ALA A 373 -30.30 -4.39 12.97
N VAL A 374 -31.10 -3.34 12.74
CA VAL A 374 -31.87 -3.15 11.49
C VAL A 374 -30.94 -2.87 10.31
N GLY A 375 -29.90 -2.07 10.51
CA GLY A 375 -28.86 -1.85 9.50
C GLY A 375 -28.15 -3.15 9.10
N GLY A 376 -27.73 -3.95 10.08
CA GLY A 376 -27.16 -5.29 9.86
C GLY A 376 -28.12 -6.23 9.12
N LEU A 377 -29.41 -6.23 9.47
CA LEU A 377 -30.44 -7.00 8.77
C LEU A 377 -30.53 -6.60 7.29
N VAL A 378 -30.70 -5.30 7.00
CA VAL A 378 -30.82 -4.77 5.63
C VAL A 378 -29.54 -5.00 4.84
N ALA A 379 -28.37 -4.75 5.43
CA ALA A 379 -27.08 -4.99 4.82
C ALA A 379 -26.85 -6.47 4.48
N GLY A 380 -27.30 -7.41 5.32
CA GLY A 380 -27.25 -8.84 5.02
C GLY A 380 -28.27 -9.29 3.96
N LEU A 381 -29.49 -8.73 3.97
CA LEU A 381 -30.49 -8.97 2.92
C LEU A 381 -30.00 -8.53 1.53
N ILE A 382 -29.25 -7.42 1.45
CA ILE A 382 -28.57 -6.98 0.22
C ILE A 382 -27.59 -8.06 -0.30
N LEU A 383 -26.78 -8.65 0.59
CA LEU A 383 -25.83 -9.71 0.23
C LEU A 383 -26.53 -11.02 -0.18
N GLU A 384 -27.57 -11.44 0.55
CA GLU A 384 -28.27 -12.69 0.27
C GLU A 384 -29.12 -12.59 -1.01
N GLN A 385 -30.00 -11.60 -1.10
CA GLN A 385 -30.98 -11.52 -2.19
C GLN A 385 -30.36 -11.02 -3.50
N ILE A 386 -29.37 -10.13 -3.44
CA ILE A 386 -28.74 -9.56 -4.64
C ILE A 386 -27.40 -10.24 -4.92
N GLY A 387 -26.55 -10.40 -3.90
CA GLY A 387 -25.25 -11.06 -4.02
C GLY A 387 -25.36 -12.56 -4.32
N GLY A 388 -26.29 -13.26 -3.68
CA GLY A 388 -26.55 -14.69 -3.93
C GLY A 388 -26.95 -14.99 -5.39
N ARG A 389 -27.71 -14.08 -6.02
CA ARG A 389 -28.09 -14.15 -7.45
C ARG A 389 -26.95 -13.79 -8.41
N LEU A 390 -25.79 -13.38 -7.91
CA LEU A 390 -24.62 -12.93 -8.67
C LEU A 390 -23.40 -13.85 -8.49
N ARG A 391 -23.56 -15.05 -7.94
CA ARG A 391 -22.48 -16.06 -7.81
C ARG A 391 -21.88 -16.44 -9.18
N GLY A 392 -20.56 -16.56 -9.24
CA GLY A 392 -19.79 -16.84 -10.46
C GLY A 392 -18.28 -16.96 -10.16
N ARG A 393 -17.51 -17.52 -11.10
CA ARG A 393 -16.09 -17.97 -10.94
C ARG A 393 -15.03 -16.87 -10.73
N THR A 394 -15.37 -15.73 -10.15
CA THR A 394 -14.49 -14.54 -10.06
C THR A 394 -14.55 -13.94 -8.67
N THR A 395 -13.38 -13.69 -8.07
CA THR A 395 -13.31 -13.07 -6.74
C THR A 395 -13.90 -11.66 -6.68
N THR A 396 -14.37 -11.29 -5.50
CA THR A 396 -14.81 -9.93 -5.13
C THR A 396 -13.90 -9.31 -4.06
N ASP A 397 -12.67 -9.78 -3.96
CA ASP A 397 -11.61 -9.21 -3.14
C ASP A 397 -10.49 -8.68 -4.05
N TYR A 398 -10.14 -7.40 -3.89
CA TYR A 398 -9.06 -6.79 -4.68
C TYR A 398 -7.69 -7.36 -4.32
N MET A 399 -7.48 -7.83 -3.09
CA MET A 399 -6.22 -8.48 -2.69
C MET A 399 -6.08 -9.82 -3.41
N GLU A 400 -7.12 -10.66 -3.36
CA GLU A 400 -7.13 -11.96 -4.06
C GLU A 400 -6.94 -11.75 -5.57
N ALA A 401 -7.62 -10.76 -6.16
CA ALA A 401 -7.53 -10.42 -7.58
C ALA A 401 -6.13 -9.94 -8.03
N VAL A 402 -5.33 -9.35 -7.14
CA VAL A 402 -3.98 -8.83 -7.43
C VAL A 402 -2.89 -9.84 -7.06
N ALA A 403 -2.98 -10.49 -5.89
CA ALA A 403 -1.97 -11.42 -5.40
C ALA A 403 -2.03 -12.80 -6.09
N VAL A 404 -3.23 -13.34 -6.30
CA VAL A 404 -3.46 -14.70 -6.82
C VAL A 404 -4.13 -14.70 -8.19
N GLY A 405 -5.05 -13.75 -8.41
CA GLY A 405 -5.91 -13.67 -9.60
C GLY A 405 -5.28 -13.00 -10.82
N ASP A 406 -6.13 -12.65 -11.77
CA ASP A 406 -5.77 -12.06 -13.07
C ASP A 406 -6.07 -10.55 -13.18
N GLY A 407 -6.38 -9.88 -12.06
CA GLY A 407 -6.80 -8.48 -12.01
C GLY A 407 -8.26 -8.25 -12.44
N TRP A 408 -9.06 -9.29 -12.67
CA TRP A 408 -10.49 -9.12 -12.99
C TRP A 408 -11.33 -8.96 -11.72
N ILE A 409 -11.96 -7.78 -11.55
CA ILE A 409 -12.88 -7.50 -10.43
C ILE A 409 -14.32 -7.36 -10.92
N SER A 410 -15.23 -8.07 -10.28
CA SER A 410 -16.67 -8.04 -10.57
C SER A 410 -17.32 -6.70 -10.19
N VAL A 411 -17.85 -5.98 -11.18
CA VAL A 411 -18.55 -4.69 -10.93
C VAL A 411 -19.82 -4.91 -10.11
N ARG A 412 -20.66 -5.88 -10.48
CA ARG A 412 -21.97 -6.10 -9.82
C ARG A 412 -21.81 -6.58 -8.38
N GLN A 413 -20.92 -7.54 -8.11
CA GLN A 413 -20.69 -8.02 -6.74
C GLN A 413 -20.01 -6.93 -5.90
N SER A 414 -19.07 -6.15 -6.45
CA SER A 414 -18.41 -5.06 -5.71
C SER A 414 -19.39 -3.96 -5.31
N LEU A 415 -20.31 -3.56 -6.20
CA LEU A 415 -21.37 -2.60 -5.87
C LEU A 415 -22.32 -3.13 -4.78
N VAL A 416 -22.69 -4.41 -4.81
CA VAL A 416 -23.55 -5.04 -3.78
C VAL A 416 -22.82 -5.16 -2.43
N LYS A 417 -21.55 -5.61 -2.44
CA LYS A 417 -20.67 -5.68 -1.26
C LYS A 417 -20.49 -4.30 -0.62
N SER A 418 -20.33 -3.27 -1.45
CA SER A 418 -20.20 -1.88 -0.99
C SER A 418 -21.52 -1.30 -0.48
N ALA A 419 -22.67 -1.57 -1.11
CA ALA A 419 -23.98 -1.15 -0.63
C ALA A 419 -24.33 -1.78 0.73
N SER A 420 -23.95 -3.04 0.96
CA SER A 420 -24.05 -3.69 2.27
C SER A 420 -23.16 -3.01 3.33
N SER A 421 -21.90 -2.72 2.97
CA SER A 421 -20.96 -1.97 3.83
C SER A 421 -21.48 -0.58 4.19
N LEU A 422 -22.01 0.14 3.21
CA LEU A 422 -22.58 1.49 3.34
C LEU A 422 -23.68 1.53 4.40
N VAL A 423 -24.64 0.61 4.31
CA VAL A 423 -25.74 0.48 5.29
C VAL A 423 -25.19 0.12 6.67
N THR A 424 -24.26 -0.83 6.75
CA THR A 424 -23.67 -1.27 8.04
C THR A 424 -22.94 -0.14 8.76
N VAL A 425 -22.14 0.65 8.05
CA VAL A 425 -21.37 1.77 8.63
C VAL A 425 -22.30 2.90 9.06
N ALA A 426 -23.20 3.35 8.18
CA ALA A 426 -24.12 4.46 8.49
C ALA A 426 -25.11 4.12 9.63
N SER A 427 -25.44 2.83 9.84
CA SER A 427 -26.23 2.38 10.99
C SER A 427 -25.45 2.25 12.31
N GLY A 428 -24.16 2.64 12.35
CA GLY A 428 -23.34 2.64 13.57
C GLY A 428 -22.48 1.38 13.80
N GLY A 429 -22.42 0.44 12.84
CA GLY A 429 -21.64 -0.80 12.97
C GLY A 429 -20.14 -0.53 13.23
N SER A 430 -19.50 -1.33 14.09
CA SER A 430 -18.14 -1.08 14.59
C SER A 430 -17.05 -1.56 13.63
N ILE A 431 -17.03 -1.02 12.40
CA ILE A 431 -16.10 -1.38 11.31
C ILE A 431 -15.68 -0.16 10.48
N GLY A 432 -14.53 -0.26 9.81
CA GLY A 432 -14.02 0.77 8.89
C GLY A 432 -14.72 0.75 7.53
N ARG A 433 -15.09 1.94 7.04
CA ARG A 433 -15.61 2.19 5.68
C ARG A 433 -14.60 1.92 4.57
N GLU A 434 -13.31 1.91 4.93
CA GLU A 434 -12.18 1.96 3.99
C GLU A 434 -12.15 0.77 3.03
N GLY A 435 -12.50 -0.44 3.52
CA GLY A 435 -12.51 -1.65 2.70
C GLY A 435 -13.45 -1.59 1.50
N ALA A 436 -14.58 -0.87 1.61
CA ALA A 436 -15.49 -0.64 0.49
C ALA A 436 -14.95 0.41 -0.49
N MET A 437 -14.35 1.49 0.02
CA MET A 437 -13.78 2.57 -0.80
C MET A 437 -12.58 2.07 -1.64
N VAL A 438 -11.67 1.30 -1.03
CA VAL A 438 -10.57 0.63 -1.72
C VAL A 438 -11.07 -0.38 -2.76
N GLN A 439 -12.05 -1.23 -2.39
CA GLN A 439 -12.65 -2.20 -3.32
C GLN A 439 -13.31 -1.53 -4.54
N LEU A 440 -14.01 -0.41 -4.35
CA LEU A 440 -14.63 0.34 -5.44
C LEU A 440 -13.60 0.99 -6.35
N SER A 441 -12.53 1.57 -5.79
CA SER A 441 -11.43 2.15 -6.57
C SER A 441 -10.69 1.09 -7.40
N ALA A 442 -10.38 -0.06 -6.79
CA ALA A 442 -9.81 -1.21 -7.48
C ALA A 442 -10.74 -1.78 -8.58
N MET A 443 -12.06 -1.83 -8.34
CA MET A 443 -13.08 -2.20 -9.33
C MET A 443 -13.11 -1.24 -10.53
N VAL A 444 -12.98 0.07 -10.29
CA VAL A 444 -12.87 1.08 -11.36
C VAL A 444 -11.62 0.84 -12.19
N ALA A 445 -10.45 0.68 -11.55
CA ALA A 445 -9.19 0.43 -12.23
C ALA A 445 -9.20 -0.87 -13.06
N SER A 446 -9.78 -1.96 -12.53
CA SER A 446 -10.01 -3.21 -13.27
C SER A 446 -10.90 -2.98 -14.50
N THR A 447 -11.88 -2.08 -14.40
CA THR A 447 -12.76 -1.75 -15.52
C THR A 447 -12.04 -0.93 -16.59
N ILE A 448 -11.19 0.03 -16.21
CA ILE A 448 -10.31 0.77 -17.12
C ILE A 448 -9.40 -0.20 -17.88
N GLY A 449 -8.64 -1.05 -17.18
CA GLY A 449 -7.69 -1.99 -17.79
C GLY A 449 -8.35 -3.02 -18.72
N ARG A 450 -9.56 -3.50 -18.38
CA ARG A 450 -10.34 -4.38 -19.26
C ARG A 450 -10.85 -3.67 -20.52
N VAL A 451 -11.22 -2.40 -20.43
CA VAL A 451 -11.58 -1.59 -21.61
C VAL A 451 -10.35 -1.30 -22.49
N ALA A 452 -9.18 -1.08 -21.88
CA ALA A 452 -7.88 -0.97 -22.54
C ALA A 452 -7.31 -2.32 -23.04
N ARG A 453 -7.99 -3.45 -22.78
CA ARG A 453 -7.57 -4.82 -23.15
C ARG A 453 -6.17 -5.20 -22.64
N PHE A 454 -5.81 -4.77 -21.43
CA PHE A 454 -4.51 -5.08 -20.84
C PHE A 454 -4.31 -6.59 -20.60
N PRO A 455 -3.08 -7.12 -20.80
CA PRO A 455 -2.72 -8.46 -20.35
C PRO A 455 -2.77 -8.55 -18.82
N ARG A 456 -2.88 -9.76 -18.29
CA ARG A 456 -3.14 -10.03 -16.86
C ARG A 456 -2.22 -9.26 -15.92
N ASP A 457 -0.92 -9.21 -16.21
CA ASP A 457 0.06 -8.61 -15.29
C ASP A 457 -0.04 -7.07 -15.26
N ARG A 458 -0.27 -6.43 -16.43
CA ARG A 458 -0.58 -5.00 -16.49
C ARG A 458 -1.97 -4.68 -15.90
N LEU A 459 -2.92 -5.61 -15.98
CA LEU A 459 -4.24 -5.46 -15.34
C LEU A 459 -4.13 -5.55 -13.81
N ARG A 460 -3.39 -6.52 -13.27
CA ARG A 460 -3.07 -6.66 -11.84
C ARG A 460 -2.38 -5.41 -11.31
N LEU A 461 -1.37 -4.91 -12.02
CA LEU A 461 -0.66 -3.67 -11.66
C LEU A 461 -1.58 -2.42 -11.68
N LEU A 462 -2.45 -2.29 -12.67
CA LEU A 462 -3.43 -1.20 -12.70
C LEU A 462 -4.47 -1.30 -11.56
N VAL A 463 -4.90 -2.51 -11.21
CA VAL A 463 -5.80 -2.75 -10.06
C VAL A 463 -5.11 -2.45 -8.73
N ALA A 464 -3.83 -2.81 -8.60
CA ALA A 464 -2.99 -2.44 -7.46
C ALA A 464 -2.88 -0.91 -7.34
N ALA A 465 -2.64 -0.19 -8.44
CA ALA A 465 -2.67 1.27 -8.48
C ALA A 465 -4.05 1.83 -8.08
N GLY A 466 -5.14 1.20 -8.53
CA GLY A 466 -6.51 1.52 -8.09
C GLY A 466 -6.75 1.30 -6.59
N ALA A 467 -6.18 0.26 -5.99
CA ALA A 467 -6.26 0.04 -4.55
C ALA A 467 -5.48 1.12 -3.78
N ALA A 468 -4.28 1.48 -4.23
CA ALA A 468 -3.48 2.56 -3.65
C ALA A 468 -4.22 3.91 -3.73
N ALA A 469 -4.82 4.24 -4.88
CA ALA A 469 -5.68 5.40 -5.04
C ALA A 469 -6.86 5.44 -4.05
N GLY A 470 -7.56 4.32 -3.87
CA GLY A 470 -8.70 4.24 -2.95
C GLY A 470 -8.30 4.44 -1.50
N LEU A 471 -7.12 3.91 -1.10
CA LEU A 471 -6.61 4.03 0.26
C LEU A 471 -6.03 5.43 0.52
N ALA A 472 -5.34 6.02 -0.46
CA ALA A 472 -4.85 7.40 -0.41
C ALA A 472 -5.99 8.42 -0.31
N ALA A 473 -7.09 8.20 -1.07
CA ALA A 473 -8.30 9.02 -1.00
C ALA A 473 -9.10 8.80 0.30
N ALA A 474 -9.06 7.60 0.89
CA ALA A 474 -9.70 7.31 2.17
C ALA A 474 -9.00 7.99 3.36
N TYR A 475 -7.66 7.99 3.34
CA TYR A 475 -6.84 8.32 4.51
C TYR A 475 -5.90 9.53 4.37
N ASN A 476 -5.95 10.29 3.28
CA ASN A 476 -5.03 11.41 3.02
C ASN A 476 -3.53 11.02 3.08
N ALA A 477 -3.22 9.76 2.76
CA ALA A 477 -1.91 9.15 2.99
C ALA A 477 -1.37 8.46 1.71
N PRO A 478 -0.90 9.22 0.70
CA PRO A 478 -0.49 8.66 -0.59
C PRO A 478 0.76 7.77 -0.53
N ILE A 479 1.74 8.06 0.33
CA ILE A 479 2.98 7.27 0.42
C ILE A 479 2.71 5.97 1.17
N ALA A 480 1.98 6.02 2.29
CA ALA A 480 1.55 4.86 3.06
C ALA A 480 0.59 3.96 2.26
N ALA A 481 -0.32 4.54 1.47
CA ALA A 481 -1.19 3.78 0.57
C ALA A 481 -0.40 3.08 -0.55
N THR A 482 0.66 3.72 -1.06
CA THR A 482 1.61 3.09 -1.99
C THR A 482 2.31 1.90 -1.33
N LEU A 483 2.86 2.08 -0.12
CA LEU A 483 3.54 1.00 0.60
C LEU A 483 2.60 -0.12 1.04
N PHE A 484 1.37 0.17 1.44
CA PHE A 484 0.35 -0.84 1.73
C PHE A 484 0.17 -1.81 0.56
N VAL A 485 0.05 -1.28 -0.66
CA VAL A 485 -0.12 -2.13 -1.83
C VAL A 485 1.19 -2.84 -2.20
N ALA A 486 2.36 -2.22 -2.04
CA ALA A 486 3.64 -2.87 -2.32
C ALA A 486 4.00 -3.99 -1.31
N GLU A 487 3.81 -3.74 -0.02
CA GLU A 487 4.22 -4.60 1.11
C GLU A 487 3.20 -5.71 1.39
N ILE A 488 1.89 -5.41 1.38
CA ILE A 488 0.82 -6.39 1.69
C ILE A 488 0.25 -7.04 0.42
N VAL A 489 -0.12 -6.25 -0.58
CA VAL A 489 -0.98 -6.71 -1.69
C VAL A 489 -0.16 -7.32 -2.84
N LEU A 490 1.02 -6.76 -3.13
CA LEU A 490 1.98 -7.27 -4.12
C LEU A 490 3.08 -8.14 -3.49
N GLY A 491 3.27 -8.06 -2.16
CA GLY A 491 4.32 -8.77 -1.42
C GLY A 491 5.75 -8.49 -1.92
N SER A 492 5.96 -7.40 -2.66
CA SER A 492 7.23 -7.12 -3.35
C SER A 492 7.43 -5.63 -3.62
N ILE A 493 8.49 -5.06 -3.03
CA ILE A 493 8.89 -3.66 -3.17
C ILE A 493 9.82 -3.53 -4.39
N ALA A 494 9.23 -3.63 -5.60
CA ALA A 494 9.95 -3.50 -6.87
C ALA A 494 9.66 -2.14 -7.53
N ILE A 495 10.70 -1.36 -7.84
CA ILE A 495 10.56 0.04 -8.31
C ILE A 495 9.69 0.18 -9.56
N GLN A 496 9.79 -0.78 -10.49
CA GLN A 496 8.99 -0.96 -11.71
C GLN A 496 7.47 -1.09 -11.46
N HIS A 497 7.05 -1.50 -10.25
CA HIS A 497 5.64 -1.60 -9.87
C HIS A 497 5.20 -0.42 -8.99
N ILE A 498 6.12 0.21 -8.27
CA ILE A 498 5.84 1.34 -7.37
C ILE A 498 5.44 2.61 -8.14
N GLY A 499 6.03 2.87 -9.31
CA GLY A 499 5.73 4.08 -10.11
C GLY A 499 4.23 4.31 -10.38
N PRO A 500 3.50 3.34 -10.98
CA PRO A 500 2.05 3.45 -11.18
C PRO A 500 1.24 3.57 -9.89
N LEU A 501 1.66 2.94 -8.79
CA LEU A 501 1.00 3.07 -7.48
C LEU A 501 1.11 4.50 -6.95
N ILE A 502 2.32 5.10 -6.97
CA ILE A 502 2.54 6.50 -6.56
C ILE A 502 1.68 7.45 -7.40
N VAL A 503 1.69 7.31 -8.73
CA VAL A 503 0.92 8.21 -9.61
C VAL A 503 -0.58 8.12 -9.33
N ALA A 504 -1.12 6.92 -9.11
CA ALA A 504 -2.53 6.76 -8.77
C ALA A 504 -2.85 7.33 -7.37
N ALA A 505 -2.00 7.08 -6.37
CA ALA A 505 -2.16 7.57 -5.00
C ALA A 505 -2.10 9.10 -4.91
N VAL A 506 -1.09 9.73 -5.52
CA VAL A 506 -0.92 11.19 -5.52
C VAL A 506 -2.07 11.90 -6.24
N ILE A 507 -2.47 11.43 -7.42
CA ILE A 507 -3.61 12.02 -8.13
C ILE A 507 -4.91 11.83 -7.35
N ALA A 508 -5.08 10.71 -6.64
CA ALA A 508 -6.23 10.48 -5.77
C ALA A 508 -6.26 11.43 -4.57
N SER A 509 -5.15 11.61 -3.85
CA SER A 509 -5.04 12.56 -2.74
C SER A 509 -5.31 13.99 -3.18
N VAL A 510 -4.65 14.47 -4.25
CA VAL A 510 -4.88 15.83 -4.80
C VAL A 510 -6.36 16.02 -5.20
N THR A 511 -7.00 15.00 -5.79
CA THR A 511 -8.43 15.03 -6.12
C THR A 511 -9.30 15.18 -4.87
N VAL A 512 -8.96 14.52 -3.76
CA VAL A 512 -9.69 14.68 -2.49
C VAL A 512 -9.43 16.07 -1.89
N HIS A 513 -8.19 16.59 -1.92
CA HIS A 513 -7.86 17.92 -1.40
C HIS A 513 -8.66 19.03 -2.08
N ASP A 514 -8.75 18.99 -3.41
CA ASP A 514 -9.44 20.00 -4.23
C ASP A 514 -10.98 19.96 -4.06
N ILE A 515 -11.54 18.90 -3.44
CA ILE A 515 -12.97 18.70 -3.19
C ILE A 515 -13.35 18.87 -1.71
N MET A 516 -12.54 18.34 -0.79
CA MET A 516 -12.83 18.18 0.65
C MET A 516 -11.94 19.04 1.56
N GLY A 517 -10.93 19.72 1.00
CA GLY A 517 -9.89 20.40 1.77
C GLY A 517 -8.72 19.48 2.14
N TYR A 518 -7.65 20.09 2.66
CA TYR A 518 -6.47 19.38 3.16
C TYR A 518 -6.32 19.64 4.66
N ALA A 519 -6.28 18.56 5.43
CA ALA A 519 -6.04 18.53 6.87
C ALA A 519 -5.43 17.15 7.24
N PRO A 520 -4.63 17.04 8.32
CA PRO A 520 -4.29 15.74 8.88
C PRO A 520 -5.57 14.98 9.28
N ILE A 521 -5.47 13.66 9.44
CA ILE A 521 -6.61 12.88 9.95
C ILE A 521 -6.66 12.94 11.47
N TYR A 522 -5.54 12.73 12.13
CA TYR A 522 -5.45 12.93 13.57
C TYR A 522 -4.65 14.20 13.81
N GLU A 523 -5.36 15.26 14.18
CA GLU A 523 -4.72 16.40 14.83
C GLU A 523 -4.11 15.90 16.13
N ILE A 524 -2.87 16.31 16.41
CA ILE A 524 -2.16 15.93 17.63
C ILE A 524 -1.61 17.18 18.32
N PRO A 525 -1.58 17.22 19.67
CA PRO A 525 -0.76 18.19 20.38
C PRO A 525 0.70 18.05 19.92
N ALA A 526 1.44 19.17 19.89
CA ALA A 526 2.83 19.21 19.46
C ALA A 526 3.65 18.12 20.17
N PHE A 527 4.17 17.16 19.39
CA PHE A 527 5.03 16.12 19.93
C PHE A 527 6.36 16.73 20.37
N SER A 528 6.98 16.15 21.40
CA SER A 528 8.39 16.40 21.73
C SER A 528 8.90 15.23 22.57
N LEU A 529 10.16 14.84 22.35
CA LEU A 529 10.90 13.93 23.22
C LEU A 529 11.44 14.73 24.41
N VAL A 530 11.06 14.37 25.63
CA VAL A 530 11.54 15.02 26.86
C VAL A 530 12.88 14.42 27.30
N SER A 531 13.14 13.16 26.97
CA SER A 531 14.45 12.51 27.17
C SER A 531 14.70 11.36 26.18
N ASP A 532 15.95 11.18 25.75
CA ASP A 532 16.39 10.04 24.92
C ASP A 532 16.07 8.67 25.57
N TRP A 533 15.99 8.61 26.90
CA TRP A 533 15.62 7.39 27.62
C TRP A 533 14.18 6.93 27.31
N GLU A 534 13.28 7.83 26.92
CA GLU A 534 11.92 7.47 26.52
C GLU A 534 11.88 6.52 25.32
N LEU A 535 12.92 6.50 24.47
CA LEU A 535 13.04 5.52 23.38
C LEU A 535 12.97 4.07 23.90
N GLY A 536 13.46 3.79 25.12
CA GLY A 536 13.30 2.50 25.79
C GLY A 536 11.84 2.20 26.21
N LEU A 537 11.08 3.23 26.58
CA LEU A 537 9.65 3.11 26.90
C LEU A 537 8.81 2.87 25.62
N TYR A 538 9.17 3.50 24.50
CA TYR A 538 8.54 3.22 23.20
C TYR A 538 8.86 1.82 22.67
N VAL A 539 10.07 1.29 22.90
CA VAL A 539 10.38 -0.14 22.67
C VAL A 539 9.50 -1.04 23.54
N LEU A 540 9.31 -0.72 24.83
CA LEU A 540 8.42 -1.48 25.71
C LEU A 540 6.95 -1.41 25.27
N LEU A 541 6.46 -0.26 24.82
CA LEU A 541 5.13 -0.13 24.20
C LEU A 541 5.01 -1.02 22.94
N GLY A 542 6.07 -1.09 22.12
CA GLY A 542 6.17 -2.02 21.00
C GLY A 542 6.03 -3.49 21.43
N LEU A 543 6.70 -3.91 22.50
CA LEU A 543 6.53 -5.26 23.07
C LEU A 543 5.06 -5.48 23.49
N VAL A 544 4.45 -4.54 24.21
CA VAL A 544 3.07 -4.66 24.70
C VAL A 544 2.06 -4.74 23.54
N ALA A 545 2.19 -3.90 22.51
CA ALA A 545 1.36 -3.96 21.31
C ALA A 545 1.53 -5.29 20.55
N GLY A 546 2.76 -5.80 20.45
CA GLY A 546 3.06 -7.10 19.86
C GLY A 546 2.44 -8.29 20.59
N HIS A 547 2.18 -8.19 21.90
CA HIS A 547 1.42 -9.19 22.67
C HIS A 547 -0.10 -8.98 22.56
N MET A 548 -0.58 -7.74 22.37
CA MET A 548 -2.00 -7.44 22.20
C MET A 548 -2.56 -7.87 20.84
N ALA A 549 -1.76 -7.79 19.77
CA ALA A 549 -2.21 -8.16 18.42
C ALA A 549 -2.71 -9.62 18.29
N PRO A 550 -2.04 -10.66 18.82
CA PRO A 550 -2.58 -12.02 18.93
C PRO A 550 -3.95 -12.10 19.62
N ILE A 551 -4.18 -11.32 20.68
CA ILE A 551 -5.43 -11.32 21.45
C ILE A 551 -6.56 -10.72 20.59
N PHE A 552 -6.30 -9.60 19.92
CA PHE A 552 -7.27 -8.93 19.06
C PHE A 552 -7.61 -9.77 17.82
N LEU A 553 -6.61 -10.28 17.08
CA LEU A 553 -6.82 -11.15 15.93
C LEU A 553 -7.50 -12.47 16.33
N GLY A 554 -7.10 -13.05 17.46
CA GLY A 554 -7.72 -14.23 18.05
C GLY A 554 -9.20 -14.01 18.39
N LEU A 555 -9.57 -12.83 18.90
CA LEU A 555 -10.96 -12.44 19.16
C LEU A 555 -11.78 -12.30 17.87
N LEU A 556 -11.25 -11.64 16.83
CA LEU A 556 -11.90 -11.53 15.52
C LEU A 556 -12.15 -12.93 14.91
N GLY A 557 -11.12 -13.79 14.91
CA GLY A 557 -11.19 -15.14 14.37
C GLY A 557 -12.00 -16.12 15.23
N HIS A 558 -12.11 -15.90 16.54
CA HIS A 558 -13.05 -16.64 17.39
C HIS A 558 -14.49 -16.23 17.09
N SER A 559 -14.77 -14.92 17.02
CA SER A 559 -16.11 -14.41 16.73
C SER A 559 -16.61 -14.90 15.37
N HIS A 560 -15.78 -14.84 14.31
CA HIS A 560 -16.15 -15.38 13.00
C HIS A 560 -16.54 -16.87 13.07
N ARG A 561 -15.77 -17.70 13.78
CA ARG A 561 -16.09 -19.12 13.99
C ARG A 561 -17.34 -19.34 14.86
N ALA A 562 -17.62 -18.46 15.83
CA ALA A 562 -18.82 -18.52 16.65
C ALA A 562 -20.08 -18.21 15.82
N PHE A 563 -20.09 -17.10 15.09
CA PHE A 563 -21.19 -16.74 14.18
C PHE A 563 -21.38 -17.73 13.03
N ALA A 564 -20.30 -18.32 12.49
CA ALA A 564 -20.38 -19.33 11.44
C ALA A 564 -21.01 -20.66 11.91
N ARG A 565 -21.04 -20.93 13.22
CA ARG A 565 -21.73 -22.10 13.81
C ARG A 565 -23.23 -21.89 14.04
N LEU A 566 -23.73 -20.66 13.93
CA LEU A 566 -25.16 -20.37 14.10
C LEU A 566 -25.93 -20.82 12.84
N PRO A 567 -26.97 -21.68 12.96
CA PRO A 567 -27.77 -22.15 11.82
C PRO A 567 -28.77 -21.07 11.37
N MET A 568 -28.26 -19.93 10.95
CA MET A 568 -29.01 -18.71 10.65
C MET A 568 -28.58 -18.11 9.30
N PRO A 569 -29.50 -17.49 8.53
CA PRO A 569 -29.15 -16.73 7.34
C PRO A 569 -28.19 -15.58 7.68
N LEU A 570 -27.40 -15.12 6.70
CA LEU A 570 -26.44 -14.03 6.85
C LEU A 570 -27.14 -12.73 7.28
N SER A 571 -28.35 -12.46 6.80
CA SER A 571 -29.18 -11.34 7.28
C SER A 571 -29.46 -11.41 8.79
N ALA A 572 -29.86 -12.57 9.33
CA ALA A 572 -30.08 -12.74 10.77
C ALA A 572 -28.76 -12.70 11.57
N ARG A 573 -27.66 -13.25 11.04
CA ARG A 573 -26.34 -13.18 11.69
C ARG A 573 -25.82 -11.74 11.77
N MET A 574 -25.92 -10.97 10.69
CA MET A 574 -25.55 -9.55 10.68
C MET A 574 -26.49 -8.70 11.57
N ALA A 575 -27.79 -9.02 11.62
CA ALA A 575 -28.71 -8.39 12.56
C ALA A 575 -28.32 -8.65 14.02
N LEU A 576 -27.91 -9.89 14.35
CA LEU A 576 -27.41 -10.24 15.69
C LEU A 576 -26.07 -9.55 16.02
N GLY A 577 -25.16 -9.44 15.05
CA GLY A 577 -23.92 -8.65 15.20
C GLY A 577 -24.22 -7.19 15.52
N GLY A 578 -25.14 -6.58 14.76
CA GLY A 578 -25.64 -5.23 15.02
C GLY A 578 -26.35 -5.08 16.36
N LEU A 579 -27.16 -6.07 16.77
CA LEU A 579 -27.84 -6.07 18.07
C LEU A 579 -26.85 -6.07 19.25
N ILE A 580 -25.71 -6.77 19.12
CA ILE A 580 -24.64 -6.74 20.13
C ILE A 580 -23.98 -5.35 20.19
N VAL A 581 -23.67 -4.73 19.04
CA VAL A 581 -23.15 -3.35 19.00
C VAL A 581 -24.14 -2.36 19.63
N GLY A 582 -25.43 -2.51 19.32
CA GLY A 582 -26.49 -1.68 19.85
C GLY A 582 -26.67 -1.84 21.37
N ALA A 583 -26.62 -3.08 21.88
CA ALA A 583 -26.71 -3.38 23.30
C ALA A 583 -25.51 -2.82 24.08
N ILE A 584 -24.30 -2.88 23.52
CA ILE A 584 -23.12 -2.24 24.12
C ILE A 584 -23.28 -0.70 24.11
N SER A 585 -23.80 -0.12 23.02
CA SER A 585 -24.06 1.32 22.87
C SER A 585 -25.15 1.89 23.81
N MET A 586 -25.98 1.03 24.41
CA MET A 586 -26.88 1.45 25.50
C MET A 586 -26.10 1.87 26.76
N TYR A 587 -24.90 1.31 26.97
CA TYR A 587 -24.00 1.67 28.06
C TYR A 587 -22.87 2.60 27.59
N GLU A 588 -22.19 2.27 26.49
CA GLU A 588 -21.03 3.00 25.97
C GLU A 588 -21.18 3.37 24.48
N PRO A 589 -21.71 4.57 24.16
CA PRO A 589 -21.89 5.05 22.79
C PRO A 589 -20.60 5.16 21.96
N ALA A 590 -19.42 5.27 22.57
CA ALA A 590 -18.13 5.36 21.88
C ALA A 590 -17.81 4.12 21.01
N VAL A 591 -18.53 3.00 21.19
CA VAL A 591 -18.34 1.81 20.36
C VAL A 591 -18.88 1.94 18.93
N TRP A 592 -19.65 2.97 18.59
CA TRP A 592 -20.20 3.14 17.23
C TRP A 592 -19.13 3.49 16.18
N GLY A 593 -19.38 3.07 14.93
CA GLY A 593 -18.56 3.40 13.76
C GLY A 593 -17.12 2.89 13.79
N ASN A 594 -16.24 3.47 12.97
CA ASN A 594 -14.86 3.00 12.82
C ASN A 594 -13.91 3.34 13.98
N GLY A 595 -14.35 4.17 14.94
CA GLY A 595 -13.57 4.59 16.12
C GLY A 595 -12.80 5.92 15.98
N TYR A 596 -12.73 6.49 14.78
CA TYR A 596 -11.98 7.71 14.46
C TYR A 596 -12.15 8.86 15.48
N SER A 597 -13.39 9.25 15.78
CA SER A 597 -13.68 10.41 16.63
C SER A 597 -13.22 10.24 18.08
N VAL A 598 -13.23 9.01 18.59
CA VAL A 598 -12.79 8.68 19.96
C VAL A 598 -11.27 8.75 20.07
N VAL A 599 -10.53 8.33 19.05
CA VAL A 599 -9.07 8.52 18.99
C VAL A 599 -8.77 10.01 19.00
N ASN A 600 -9.49 10.82 18.23
CA ASN A 600 -9.27 12.27 18.20
C ASN A 600 -9.57 12.96 19.55
N THR A 601 -10.63 12.57 20.28
CA THR A 601 -10.86 13.12 21.64
C THR A 601 -9.79 12.66 22.62
N VAL A 602 -9.36 11.40 22.56
CA VAL A 602 -8.33 10.82 23.44
C VAL A 602 -6.92 11.40 23.20
N LEU A 603 -6.67 12.03 22.06
CA LEU A 603 -5.43 12.76 21.76
C LEU A 603 -5.38 14.17 22.37
N HIS A 604 -6.53 14.81 22.58
CA HIS A 604 -6.63 16.21 23.03
C HIS A 604 -7.11 16.36 24.48
N GLU A 605 -7.92 15.43 24.98
CA GLU A 605 -8.56 15.52 26.29
C GLU A 605 -7.96 14.49 27.28
N PRO A 606 -7.83 14.83 28.58
CA PRO A 606 -7.37 13.89 29.59
C PRO A 606 -8.49 12.91 29.99
N TRP A 607 -8.41 11.67 29.47
CA TRP A 607 -9.37 10.62 29.80
C TRP A 607 -8.97 9.79 31.04
N VAL A 608 -9.96 9.45 31.86
CA VAL A 608 -9.80 8.56 33.03
C VAL A 608 -9.47 7.14 32.57
N TRP A 609 -8.43 6.52 33.14
CA TRP A 609 -7.90 5.23 32.64
C TRP A 609 -8.91 4.07 32.71
N GLN A 610 -9.82 4.07 33.70
CA GLN A 610 -10.90 3.10 33.77
C GLN A 610 -11.87 3.23 32.58
N ALA A 611 -12.15 4.45 32.12
CA ALA A 611 -12.99 4.70 30.95
C ALA A 611 -12.27 4.25 29.68
N LEU A 612 -11.00 4.60 29.50
CA LEU A 612 -10.18 4.12 28.37
C LEU A 612 -10.15 2.59 28.28
N LEU A 613 -9.89 1.90 29.39
CA LEU A 613 -9.86 0.43 29.42
C LEU A 613 -11.24 -0.18 29.08
N THR A 614 -12.31 0.40 29.63
CA THR A 614 -13.70 -0.04 29.37
C THR A 614 -14.06 0.15 27.90
N VAL A 615 -13.83 1.35 27.35
CA VAL A 615 -14.07 1.70 25.94
C VAL A 615 -13.24 0.81 25.01
N MET A 616 -11.97 0.54 25.32
CA MET A 616 -11.12 -0.34 24.53
C MET A 616 -11.69 -1.77 24.46
N VAL A 617 -12.01 -2.37 25.61
CA VAL A 617 -12.55 -3.74 25.66
C VAL A 617 -13.92 -3.83 24.97
N LEU A 618 -14.82 -2.86 25.23
CA LEU A 618 -16.14 -2.83 24.61
C LEU A 618 -16.06 -2.59 23.08
N LYS A 619 -15.12 -1.76 22.60
CA LYS A 619 -14.87 -1.59 21.16
C LYS A 619 -14.32 -2.85 20.51
N MET A 620 -13.41 -3.58 21.18
CA MET A 620 -12.88 -4.85 20.68
C MET A 620 -14.01 -5.88 20.52
N ILE A 621 -14.91 -5.98 21.50
CA ILE A 621 -16.08 -6.86 21.45
C ILE A 621 -17.07 -6.42 20.34
N ALA A 622 -17.41 -5.13 20.26
CA ALA A 622 -18.31 -4.60 19.23
C ALA A 622 -17.75 -4.80 17.80
N THR A 623 -16.45 -4.59 17.61
CA THR A 623 -15.75 -4.82 16.34
C THR A 623 -15.76 -6.31 16.00
N ALA A 624 -15.45 -7.19 16.96
CA ALA A 624 -15.48 -8.63 16.75
C ALA A 624 -16.89 -9.15 16.45
N ALA A 625 -17.93 -8.63 17.10
CA ALA A 625 -19.32 -8.98 16.81
C ALA A 625 -19.74 -8.54 15.39
N THR A 626 -19.39 -7.30 15.01
CA THR A 626 -19.69 -6.78 13.67
C THR A 626 -18.97 -7.60 12.60
N HIS A 627 -17.64 -7.75 12.70
CA HIS A 627 -16.83 -8.49 11.73
C HIS A 627 -17.22 -9.98 11.67
N GLY A 628 -17.32 -10.64 12.83
CA GLY A 628 -17.63 -12.07 12.93
C GLY A 628 -18.99 -12.44 12.35
N SER A 629 -19.97 -11.53 12.39
CA SER A 629 -21.29 -11.74 11.80
C SER A 629 -21.30 -11.93 10.28
N GLY A 630 -20.19 -11.60 9.59
CA GLY A 630 -20.09 -11.58 8.13
C GLY A 630 -20.36 -10.21 7.51
N ALA A 631 -20.42 -9.14 8.31
CA ALA A 631 -20.64 -7.78 7.83
C ALA A 631 -19.42 -7.23 7.08
N VAL A 632 -19.66 -6.40 6.06
CA VAL A 632 -18.62 -5.93 5.15
C VAL A 632 -18.00 -4.62 5.64
N GLY A 633 -16.71 -4.64 5.98
CA GLY A 633 -15.88 -3.47 6.25
C GLY A 633 -14.43 -3.84 6.52
N GLY A 634 -13.58 -2.85 6.80
CA GLY A 634 -12.18 -3.04 7.16
C GLY A 634 -11.94 -2.99 8.68
N ALA A 635 -11.02 -3.81 9.18
CA ALA A 635 -10.58 -3.77 10.58
C ALA A 635 -9.45 -2.75 10.86
N PHE A 636 -8.97 -2.02 9.85
CA PHE A 636 -7.83 -1.09 9.93
C PHE A 636 -8.01 0.03 10.97
N THR A 637 -9.06 0.85 10.89
CA THR A 637 -9.29 1.93 11.88
C THR A 637 -9.56 1.39 13.29
N PRO A 638 -10.34 0.29 13.48
CA PRO A 638 -10.41 -0.39 14.77
C PRO A 638 -9.06 -0.88 15.32
N THR A 639 -8.11 -1.32 14.48
CA THR A 639 -6.74 -1.63 14.90
C THR A 639 -6.00 -0.40 15.41
N LEU A 640 -6.07 0.73 14.67
CA LEU A 640 -5.49 2.01 15.11
C LEU A 640 -6.08 2.44 16.46
N PHE A 641 -7.40 2.32 16.63
CA PHE A 641 -8.09 2.63 17.89
C PHE A 641 -7.55 1.81 19.07
N VAL A 642 -7.40 0.49 18.91
CA VAL A 642 -6.85 -0.36 19.98
C VAL A 642 -5.40 0.04 20.29
N GLY A 643 -4.60 0.36 19.26
CA GLY A 643 -3.25 0.89 19.45
C GLY A 643 -3.20 2.23 20.18
N ALA A 644 -4.10 3.16 19.85
CA ALA A 644 -4.19 4.48 20.48
C ALA A 644 -4.53 4.37 21.97
N LEU A 645 -5.58 3.62 22.32
CA LEU A 645 -6.03 3.48 23.70
C LEU A 645 -5.03 2.65 24.52
N LEU A 646 -4.39 1.63 23.93
CA LEU A 646 -3.28 0.92 24.56
C LEU A 646 -2.08 1.84 24.83
N GLY A 647 -1.77 2.72 23.87
CA GLY A 647 -0.73 3.74 24.00
C GLY A 647 -1.00 4.74 25.12
N VAL A 648 -2.21 5.30 25.23
CA VAL A 648 -2.56 6.21 26.35
C VAL A 648 -2.60 5.48 27.69
N LEU A 649 -3.12 4.24 27.74
CA LEU A 649 -3.10 3.44 28.98
C LEU A 649 -1.67 3.17 29.45
N PHE A 650 -0.76 2.86 28.52
CA PHE A 650 0.67 2.71 28.81
C PHE A 650 1.31 4.05 29.24
N GLY A 651 1.08 5.14 28.51
CA GLY A 651 1.60 6.47 28.82
C GLY A 651 1.12 7.00 30.17
N THR A 652 -0.16 6.79 30.51
CA THR A 652 -0.72 7.13 31.83
C THR A 652 -0.07 6.32 32.95
N ALA A 653 0.15 5.01 32.75
CA ALA A 653 0.83 4.17 33.73
C ALA A 653 2.31 4.54 33.90
N VAL A 654 2.99 4.85 32.79
CA VAL A 654 4.37 5.39 32.78
C VAL A 654 4.46 6.70 33.54
N HIS A 655 3.61 7.68 33.23
CA HIS A 655 3.64 9.01 33.83
C HIS A 655 3.25 8.98 35.33
N ALA A 656 2.42 8.02 35.76
CA ALA A 656 2.12 7.79 37.18
C ALA A 656 3.31 7.25 38.00
N VAL A 657 4.31 6.62 37.36
CA VAL A 657 5.52 6.10 37.99
C VAL A 657 6.73 7.03 37.79
N LEU A 658 6.80 7.68 36.62
CA LEU A 658 7.86 8.59 36.18
C LEU A 658 7.25 9.93 35.69
N PRO A 659 6.71 10.76 36.59
CA PRO A 659 6.06 12.03 36.23
C PRO A 659 7.04 13.12 35.74
N VAL A 660 8.35 12.92 35.92
CA VAL A 660 9.41 13.82 35.48
C VAL A 660 10.27 13.11 34.45
N GLY A 661 10.40 13.70 33.25
CA GLY A 661 11.19 13.14 32.15
C GLY A 661 10.43 12.23 31.18
N THR A 662 9.09 12.35 31.11
CA THR A 662 8.25 11.65 30.13
C THR A 662 7.33 12.64 29.40
N GLY A 663 7.12 12.42 28.10
CA GLY A 663 6.13 13.14 27.30
C GLY A 663 4.68 12.82 27.71
N PRO A 664 3.69 13.58 27.23
CA PRO A 664 2.29 13.41 27.59
C PRO A 664 1.73 12.05 27.11
N PRO A 665 0.73 11.45 27.79
CA PRO A 665 0.16 10.16 27.39
C PRO A 665 -0.37 10.08 25.94
N SER A 666 -0.76 11.21 25.34
CA SER A 666 -1.15 11.31 23.92
C SER A 666 0.00 11.02 22.95
N ALA A 667 1.26 11.31 23.31
CA ALA A 667 2.45 10.96 22.52
C ALA A 667 2.58 9.42 22.37
N TYR A 668 2.31 8.70 23.45
CA TYR A 668 2.30 7.23 23.47
C TYR A 668 1.11 6.65 22.68
N ALA A 669 -0.01 7.36 22.56
CA ALA A 669 -1.16 6.94 21.75
C ALA A 669 -0.78 6.71 20.28
N VAL A 670 -0.13 7.71 19.69
CA VAL A 670 0.19 7.74 18.25
C VAL A 670 1.26 6.71 17.91
N VAL A 671 2.27 6.51 18.78
CA VAL A 671 3.23 5.40 18.64
C VAL A 671 2.52 4.04 18.79
N GLY A 672 1.57 3.92 19.72
CA GLY A 672 0.76 2.72 19.94
C GLY A 672 -0.11 2.35 18.73
N MET A 673 -0.69 3.33 18.03
CA MET A 673 -1.42 3.14 16.78
C MET A 673 -0.58 2.39 15.74
N GLY A 674 0.64 2.87 15.50
CA GLY A 674 1.57 2.27 14.53
C GLY A 674 2.05 0.89 14.96
N ALA A 675 2.43 0.74 16.24
CA ALA A 675 2.89 -0.53 16.79
C ALA A 675 1.81 -1.64 16.68
N MET A 676 0.56 -1.32 17.00
CA MET A 676 -0.57 -2.25 16.85
C MET A 676 -0.89 -2.54 15.37
N LEU A 677 -0.83 -1.53 14.50
CA LEU A 677 -1.04 -1.71 13.07
C LEU A 677 0.02 -2.66 12.45
N ALA A 678 1.30 -2.45 12.77
CA ALA A 678 2.38 -3.30 12.31
C ALA A 678 2.25 -4.74 12.81
N ALA A 679 1.88 -4.90 14.09
CA ALA A 679 1.71 -6.22 14.70
C ALA A 679 0.50 -7.01 14.14
N THR A 680 -0.58 -6.35 13.71
CA THR A 680 -1.72 -7.06 13.08
C THR A 680 -1.56 -7.29 11.58
N THR A 681 -0.90 -6.38 10.86
CA THR A 681 -0.75 -6.44 9.39
C THR A 681 0.51 -7.18 8.94
N HIS A 682 1.51 -7.32 9.82
CA HIS A 682 2.88 -7.73 9.50
C HIS A 682 3.57 -6.83 8.45
N ALA A 683 3.15 -5.56 8.34
CA ALA A 683 3.66 -4.57 7.38
C ALA A 683 4.21 -3.31 8.09
N PRO A 684 5.46 -3.37 8.62
CA PRO A 684 6.02 -2.29 9.41
C PRO A 684 6.29 -1.01 8.61
N LEU A 685 6.72 -1.08 7.34
CA LEU A 685 7.06 0.12 6.57
C LEU A 685 5.81 0.95 6.24
N MET A 686 4.76 0.27 5.79
CA MET A 686 3.42 0.83 5.66
C MET A 686 2.97 1.46 6.99
N SER A 687 3.10 0.75 8.11
CA SER A 687 2.57 1.21 9.40
C SER A 687 3.26 2.46 9.94
N ILE A 688 4.58 2.62 9.72
CA ILE A 688 5.32 3.84 10.07
C ILE A 688 4.81 5.02 9.24
N LEU A 689 4.78 4.88 7.90
CA LEU A 689 4.37 5.98 7.04
C LEU A 689 2.87 6.31 7.17
N MET A 690 2.03 5.32 7.49
CA MET A 690 0.60 5.51 7.70
C MET A 690 0.33 6.46 8.86
N VAL A 691 0.99 6.25 9.99
CA VAL A 691 0.83 7.12 11.16
C VAL A 691 1.44 8.50 10.87
N PHE A 692 2.63 8.55 10.27
CA PHE A 692 3.29 9.79 9.88
C PHE A 692 2.42 10.68 8.95
N GLU A 693 1.85 10.14 7.86
CA GLU A 693 0.98 10.93 6.98
C GLU A 693 -0.38 11.26 7.62
N MET A 694 -0.86 10.44 8.57
CA MET A 694 -2.11 10.71 9.29
C MET A 694 -2.00 11.86 10.30
N THR A 695 -0.82 12.10 10.89
CA THR A 695 -0.60 13.17 11.88
C THR A 695 0.22 14.35 11.35
N MET A 696 0.98 14.16 10.28
CA MET A 696 1.87 15.16 9.66
C MET A 696 3.01 15.67 10.56
N ASP A 697 3.31 14.98 11.66
CA ASP A 697 4.40 15.30 12.59
C ASP A 697 5.63 14.38 12.33
N TYR A 698 6.82 14.97 12.27
CA TYR A 698 8.07 14.25 11.99
C TYR A 698 8.84 13.83 13.25
N GLU A 699 8.67 14.51 14.39
CA GLU A 699 9.45 14.21 15.61
C GLU A 699 9.12 12.84 16.18
N ILE A 700 7.87 12.40 16.02
CA ILE A 700 7.41 11.08 16.43
C ILE A 700 8.00 9.92 15.61
N VAL A 701 8.60 10.17 14.44
CA VAL A 701 9.04 9.10 13.52
C VAL A 701 10.09 8.18 14.15
N LEU A 702 11.03 8.72 14.94
CA LEU A 702 12.06 7.92 15.61
C LEU A 702 11.48 6.91 16.63
N PRO A 703 10.69 7.31 17.65
CA PRO A 703 10.07 6.37 18.58
C PRO A 703 9.03 5.46 17.91
N LEU A 704 8.31 5.95 16.89
CA LEU A 704 7.39 5.17 16.07
C LEU A 704 8.10 4.00 15.37
N MET A 705 9.24 4.25 14.73
CA MET A 705 10.04 3.20 14.07
C MET A 705 10.48 2.11 15.06
N LEU A 706 10.98 2.49 16.23
CA LEU A 706 11.42 1.53 17.26
C LEU A 706 10.27 0.66 17.79
N ALA A 707 9.12 1.28 18.11
CA ALA A 707 7.95 0.56 18.60
C ALA A 707 7.36 -0.37 17.53
N VAL A 708 7.22 0.11 16.28
CA VAL A 708 6.71 -0.66 15.14
C VAL A 708 7.56 -1.91 14.87
N VAL A 709 8.89 -1.74 14.77
CA VAL A 709 9.78 -2.87 14.48
C VAL A 709 9.77 -3.87 15.64
N THR A 710 9.73 -3.38 16.88
CA THR A 710 9.65 -4.24 18.08
C THR A 710 8.34 -5.02 18.12
N ALA A 711 7.19 -4.39 17.85
CA ALA A 711 5.88 -5.04 17.82
C ALA A 711 5.80 -6.11 16.73
N HIS A 712 6.33 -5.82 15.53
CA HIS A 712 6.41 -6.75 14.40
C HIS A 712 7.28 -7.99 14.68
N TYR A 713 8.45 -7.83 15.33
CA TYR A 713 9.27 -8.97 15.74
C TYR A 713 8.70 -9.74 16.93
N THR A 714 7.86 -9.11 17.74
CA THR A 714 7.18 -9.73 18.89
C THR A 714 6.03 -10.62 18.43
N VAL A 715 5.12 -10.12 17.58
CA VAL A 715 4.00 -10.94 17.06
C VAL A 715 4.49 -12.15 16.25
N ARG A 716 5.63 -12.02 15.54
CA ARG A 716 6.29 -13.13 14.82
C ARG A 716 6.77 -14.28 15.70
N ARG A 717 6.71 -14.18 17.03
CA ARG A 717 6.94 -15.32 17.95
C ARG A 717 5.72 -16.25 18.08
N TYR A 718 4.53 -15.78 17.69
CA TYR A 718 3.28 -16.54 17.75
C TYR A 718 3.02 -17.24 16.41
N VAL A 719 3.49 -18.49 16.28
CA VAL A 719 3.47 -19.26 15.02
C VAL A 719 2.06 -19.43 14.44
N ASP A 720 1.04 -19.57 15.29
CA ASP A 720 -0.35 -19.78 14.87
C ASP A 720 -1.11 -18.49 14.49
N VAL A 721 -0.47 -17.31 14.56
CA VAL A 721 -1.11 -16.02 14.29
C VAL A 721 -0.86 -15.58 12.85
N ALA A 722 -1.83 -15.86 12.00
CA ALA A 722 -1.87 -15.32 10.65
C ALA A 722 -2.14 -13.79 10.66
N PRO A 723 -1.48 -12.98 9.80
CA PRO A 723 -1.76 -11.55 9.70
C PRO A 723 -3.19 -11.27 9.22
N MET A 724 -3.70 -10.09 9.56
CA MET A 724 -5.10 -9.67 9.36
C MET A 724 -5.65 -9.84 7.93
N TYR A 725 -4.77 -9.87 6.91
CA TYR A 725 -5.13 -9.99 5.50
C TYR A 725 -4.83 -11.36 4.87
N ALA A 726 -4.35 -12.35 5.65
CA ALA A 726 -3.88 -13.64 5.12
C ALA A 726 -4.94 -14.40 4.30
N GLU A 727 -6.20 -14.44 4.75
CA GLU A 727 -7.27 -15.18 4.04
C GLU A 727 -7.56 -14.60 2.64
N SER A 728 -7.35 -13.29 2.44
CA SER A 728 -7.53 -12.64 1.14
C SER A 728 -6.31 -12.75 0.21
N LEU A 729 -5.18 -13.26 0.72
CA LEU A 729 -3.94 -13.47 -0.04
C LEU A 729 -3.67 -14.95 -0.38
N LEU A 730 -4.34 -15.87 0.32
CA LEU A 730 -4.30 -17.29 0.00
C LEU A 730 -5.24 -17.64 -1.16
N PRO A 731 -4.87 -18.56 -2.07
CA PRO A 731 -5.81 -19.12 -3.03
C PRO A 731 -6.93 -19.84 -2.27
N ARG A 732 -8.18 -19.40 -2.45
CA ARG A 732 -9.33 -20.20 -1.99
C ARG A 732 -9.35 -21.50 -2.78
N GLU A 733 -9.33 -22.64 -2.08
CA GLU A 733 -9.61 -23.93 -2.69
C GLU A 733 -11.03 -23.86 -3.29
N ALA A 734 -11.11 -23.82 -4.62
CA ALA A 734 -12.35 -23.49 -5.31
C ALA A 734 -13.37 -24.63 -5.18
N ASP A 735 -14.32 -24.48 -4.24
CA ASP A 735 -15.49 -25.33 -3.93
C ASP A 735 -15.43 -26.76 -4.51
N ALA A 736 -14.42 -27.54 -4.09
CA ALA A 736 -14.22 -28.92 -4.56
C ALA A 736 -15.25 -29.91 -3.98
N GLY A 737 -16.13 -29.44 -3.07
CA GLY A 737 -17.28 -30.14 -2.51
C GLY A 737 -18.59 -29.89 -3.27
N GLY A 738 -18.54 -29.86 -4.60
CA GLY A 738 -19.70 -29.64 -5.49
C GLY A 738 -20.01 -30.85 -6.39
N ARG A 739 -20.46 -31.96 -5.79
CA ARG A 739 -21.07 -33.11 -6.48
C ARG A 739 -22.49 -33.33 -5.96
#